data_AF-A0A0K0DZJ0-F1
#
_entry.id   AF-A0A0K0DZJ0-F1
#
_cell.length_a   1.000
_cell.length_b   1.000
_cell.length_c   1.000
_cell.angle_alpha   90.00
_cell.angle_beta   90.00
_cell.angle_gamma   90.00
#
_symmetry.space_group_name_H-M   'P 1'
#
loop_
_entity.id
_entity.type
_entity.pdbx_description
1 polymer ?
#
loop_
_entity_poly.entity_id
_entity_poly.type
_entity_poly.pdbx_seq_one_letter_code
_entity_poly.pdbx_strand_id
1 'polypeptide(L)'
;MFHLLKITFFLILIEELFKVSFLQYVPPNARLDCYPDPNASQEKCFSRGCLWDTVYNDNDKNVPLCYFPQNTGYSFAQKESNTYILKKNLNSPQNPFSNNFETLNIKVSNIGQYLKISISPNVSRYVPPVPLYTNPLPTSEGFTFNYNNNTDIFSFTVSRNINNRILFDTSIGGLLFGDKFIQLATYLPSTNFYGLGENIHHKIKHDFSTYKTWGLFDRDIAPDSKDLNRHNLYGVHPFYLVIEPDGKAHGVFFFNSNAQEFVTGPAPHLIYRTIGGQIDIFFFPGPTPEDVVKQYTSLIGKPFLPPLWSLGFQLSRWGYKTLEYAKQIIQRNIDAHIPLDAIYFDIDYMDRYKDFTIGSSFSELPKFVKDLKSNYNIKTFLIFDPAIEVDYDVFKRGREKNASFVSWSYSNLVQTSINNLYPYTKNTNIMLGVVWPDKHVAFPDFLDTTDNTLNWWSYELGYFWDKVNFDGIWIDMNEPSDFSTNEAKVFANGCNGGNNCLETLKCPLTGPYSEYDNPNYKTYNVYEYGGNTYLSTKTLCMIGSTMNGNGLFYNTKNLYGWSETVATKRGIDIAKKSRGYNDRNVVFSRSTFAGSGNYGGHWLGDNNALWADLKTTVISVQEFNMFGITYVGSDVCGFNGESNEELCLRWQQVGAFHSFFRNHNTNGASPQDPAQWPSVTSATIKANTFRYKYIPYLYSLHYYSTLKGGTVVKPLFFEFLNDEETYDLGHQFMWGPSFMVIPVITKGMTSVRGYLPDIPEKWYSIYDYNYGLQIPSGYNEFYAPWTYNAPTFIRGGAIIPRLFKNNVTLPRTIHNDHSLLITLDNKNTAYGEFYFDQDNSEILLTQTTSSYSHFTYQFNCNTTDSTLILTVDKFTTTLLGYSIKNIEIFGYPYQIDYKSFKIDGITKTVITGQSNYSPFSKILNVTFIDGLLSKKYPEVTKTTKTTTYMWKNL
;
A
#
# COMPACT_ATOMS: atom_id res chain seq x y z
N MET A 1 -61.50 -32.32 -39.63
CA MET A 1 -61.34 -31.29 -38.58
C MET A 1 -60.69 -31.82 -37.30
N PHE A 2 -61.19 -32.89 -36.67
CA PHE A 2 -60.64 -33.43 -35.42
C PHE A 2 -59.15 -33.89 -35.48
N HIS A 3 -58.66 -34.36 -36.64
CA HIS A 3 -57.24 -34.71 -36.77
C HIS A 3 -56.31 -33.50 -36.89
N LEU A 4 -56.78 -32.37 -37.43
CA LEU A 4 -55.97 -31.15 -37.52
C LEU A 4 -55.77 -30.52 -36.14
N LEU A 5 -56.83 -30.51 -35.30
CA LEU A 5 -56.76 -29.95 -33.95
C LEU A 5 -55.75 -30.67 -33.04
N LYS A 6 -55.61 -32.00 -33.15
CA LYS A 6 -54.64 -32.76 -32.37
C LYS A 6 -53.20 -32.44 -32.74
N ILE A 7 -52.92 -32.20 -34.03
CA ILE A 7 -51.57 -31.84 -34.49
C ILE A 7 -51.23 -30.43 -34.02
N THR A 8 -52.18 -29.48 -34.07
CA THR A 8 -51.96 -28.12 -33.55
C THR A 8 -51.77 -28.10 -32.04
N PHE A 9 -52.56 -28.88 -31.28
CA PHE A 9 -52.39 -28.96 -29.83
C PHE A 9 -51.08 -29.64 -29.43
N PHE A 10 -50.62 -30.65 -30.18
CA PHE A 10 -49.32 -31.28 -29.95
C PHE A 10 -48.17 -30.35 -30.32
N LEU A 11 -48.30 -29.53 -31.37
CA LEU A 11 -47.33 -28.49 -31.72
C LEU A 11 -47.32 -27.34 -30.71
N ILE A 12 -48.46 -26.94 -30.14
CA ILE A 12 -48.51 -25.94 -29.06
C ILE A 12 -47.95 -26.53 -27.77
N LEU A 13 -48.22 -27.80 -27.45
CA LEU A 13 -47.62 -28.44 -26.29
C LEU A 13 -46.13 -28.62 -26.49
N ILE A 14 -45.66 -28.90 -27.71
CA ILE A 14 -44.24 -28.90 -28.08
C ILE A 14 -43.69 -27.47 -28.00
N GLU A 15 -44.35 -26.44 -28.50
CA GLU A 15 -43.87 -25.06 -28.32
C GLU A 15 -43.88 -24.61 -26.87
N GLU A 16 -44.82 -25.08 -26.04
CA GLU A 16 -44.85 -24.82 -24.59
C GLU A 16 -43.84 -25.68 -23.83
N LEU A 17 -43.59 -26.94 -24.24
CA LEU A 17 -42.54 -27.84 -23.72
C LEU A 17 -41.15 -27.49 -24.26
N PHE A 18 -41.04 -26.79 -25.38
CA PHE A 18 -39.80 -26.19 -25.89
C PHE A 18 -39.62 -24.75 -25.35
N LYS A 19 -40.70 -24.10 -24.88
CA LYS A 19 -40.65 -22.92 -23.99
C LYS A 19 -40.43 -23.28 -22.53
N VAL A 20 -40.56 -24.56 -22.13
CA VAL A 20 -39.83 -25.07 -20.97
C VAL A 20 -38.37 -24.99 -21.36
N SER A 21 -37.82 -23.82 -21.04
CA SER A 21 -36.44 -23.44 -21.09
C SER A 21 -35.55 -24.67 -21.05
N PHE A 22 -34.72 -24.86 -22.08
CA PHE A 22 -33.46 -25.56 -21.90
C PHE A 22 -32.95 -25.18 -20.51
N LEU A 23 -32.89 -26.15 -19.59
CA LEU A 23 -32.38 -25.92 -18.25
C LEU A 23 -31.02 -25.25 -18.43
N GLN A 24 -30.93 -23.95 -18.20
CA GLN A 24 -29.69 -23.19 -18.18
C GLN A 24 -29.01 -23.50 -16.85
N TYR A 25 -28.66 -24.76 -16.66
CA TYR A 25 -27.97 -25.24 -15.49
C TYR A 25 -26.57 -24.64 -15.48
N VAL A 26 -26.31 -23.81 -14.49
CA VAL A 26 -24.97 -23.30 -14.20
C VAL A 26 -24.39 -24.14 -13.06
N PRO A 27 -23.25 -24.81 -13.27
CA PRO A 27 -22.68 -25.69 -12.26
C PRO A 27 -22.33 -24.87 -11.00
N PRO A 28 -22.53 -25.43 -9.78
CA PRO A 28 -22.31 -24.74 -8.51
C PRO A 28 -20.98 -23.99 -8.37
N ASN A 29 -19.91 -24.47 -9.02
CA ASN A 29 -18.58 -23.87 -8.98
C ASN A 29 -18.37 -22.67 -9.92
N ALA A 30 -19.31 -22.37 -10.83
CA ALA A 30 -19.18 -21.31 -11.84
C ALA A 30 -20.36 -20.33 -11.86
N ARG A 31 -21.06 -20.17 -10.73
CA ARG A 31 -22.27 -19.34 -10.61
C ARG A 31 -21.93 -17.87 -10.44
N LEU A 32 -22.72 -17.02 -11.07
CA LEU A 32 -22.76 -15.59 -10.81
C LEU A 32 -23.95 -15.30 -9.90
N ASP A 33 -23.68 -14.87 -8.68
CA ASP A 33 -24.71 -14.60 -7.69
C ASP A 33 -25.65 -13.46 -8.15
N CYS A 34 -26.96 -13.74 -8.19
CA CYS A 34 -28.00 -12.77 -8.50
C CYS A 34 -28.62 -12.12 -7.24
N TYR A 35 -28.35 -12.69 -6.07
CA TYR A 35 -28.74 -12.15 -4.78
C TYR A 35 -27.53 -12.09 -3.83
N PRO A 36 -26.53 -11.22 -4.11
CA PRO A 36 -25.38 -10.99 -3.23
C PRO A 36 -25.71 -10.31 -1.90
N ASP A 37 -26.95 -9.84 -1.71
CA ASP A 37 -27.37 -9.27 -0.42
C ASP A 37 -27.62 -10.39 0.61
N PRO A 38 -27.52 -10.12 1.91
CA PRO A 38 -27.85 -11.11 2.93
C PRO A 38 -29.31 -11.61 2.82
N ASN A 39 -29.54 -12.85 3.25
CA ASN A 39 -30.86 -13.47 3.35
C ASN A 39 -31.60 -13.64 2.00
N ALA A 40 -30.89 -14.20 1.02
CA ALA A 40 -31.49 -14.71 -0.21
C ALA A 40 -32.59 -15.75 0.09
N SER A 41 -33.68 -15.70 -0.65
CA SER A 41 -34.73 -16.71 -0.61
C SER A 41 -35.20 -17.02 -2.02
N GLN A 42 -35.80 -18.19 -2.21
CA GLN A 42 -36.34 -18.60 -3.51
C GLN A 42 -37.31 -17.59 -4.10
N GLU A 43 -38.26 -17.10 -3.29
CA GLU A 43 -39.24 -16.08 -3.71
C GLU A 43 -38.57 -14.79 -4.20
N LYS A 44 -37.61 -14.27 -3.41
CA LYS A 44 -36.86 -13.06 -3.77
C LYS A 44 -35.93 -13.27 -4.97
N CYS A 45 -35.45 -14.49 -5.16
CA CYS A 45 -34.64 -14.83 -6.33
C CYS A 45 -35.47 -14.79 -7.61
N PHE A 46 -36.64 -15.41 -7.59
CA PHE A 46 -37.55 -15.41 -8.74
C PHE A 46 -38.09 -14.02 -9.06
N SER A 47 -38.31 -13.16 -8.06
CA SER A 47 -38.72 -11.78 -8.31
C SER A 47 -37.64 -10.94 -9.02
N ARG A 48 -36.37 -11.35 -8.95
CA ARG A 48 -35.26 -10.78 -9.73
C ARG A 48 -35.09 -11.39 -11.12
N GLY A 49 -35.92 -12.37 -11.50
CA GLY A 49 -35.81 -13.09 -12.77
C GLY A 49 -34.64 -14.06 -12.84
N CYS A 50 -34.20 -14.57 -11.68
CA CYS A 50 -33.03 -15.44 -11.55
C CYS A 50 -33.40 -16.90 -11.28
N LEU A 51 -32.40 -17.78 -11.31
CA LEU A 51 -32.55 -19.21 -11.08
C LEU A 51 -32.24 -19.54 -9.62
N TRP A 52 -33.05 -20.42 -9.03
CA TRP A 52 -32.87 -20.89 -7.66
C TRP A 52 -32.50 -22.37 -7.65
N ASP A 53 -31.43 -22.73 -6.92
CA ASP A 53 -31.09 -24.11 -6.62
C ASP A 53 -31.70 -24.54 -5.29
N THR A 54 -32.39 -25.67 -5.27
CA THR A 54 -32.93 -26.29 -4.04
C THR A 54 -31.91 -27.15 -3.32
N VAL A 55 -30.79 -27.50 -3.97
CA VAL A 55 -29.73 -28.31 -3.38
C VAL A 55 -28.77 -27.40 -2.63
N TYR A 56 -28.88 -27.40 -1.31
CA TYR A 56 -27.93 -26.74 -0.42
C TYR A 56 -26.73 -27.64 -0.17
N ASN A 57 -25.52 -27.13 -0.42
CA ASN A 57 -24.30 -27.84 -0.07
C ASN A 57 -23.92 -27.51 1.37
N ASP A 58 -24.21 -28.41 2.31
CA ASP A 58 -23.85 -28.23 3.73
C ASP A 58 -22.34 -28.04 3.96
N ASN A 59 -21.50 -28.54 3.04
CA ASN A 59 -20.04 -28.43 3.13
C ASN A 59 -19.49 -27.12 2.55
N ASP A 60 -20.22 -26.43 1.67
CA ASP A 60 -19.85 -25.13 1.11
C ASP A 60 -21.06 -24.20 1.05
N LYS A 61 -21.25 -23.50 2.17
CA LYS A 61 -22.38 -22.59 2.40
C LYS A 61 -22.33 -21.32 1.55
N ASN A 62 -21.20 -21.05 0.88
CA ASN A 62 -20.99 -19.84 0.10
C ASN A 62 -21.39 -20.02 -1.37
N VAL A 63 -21.75 -21.23 -1.80
CA VAL A 63 -22.30 -21.45 -3.15
C VAL A 63 -23.61 -20.69 -3.31
N PRO A 64 -23.74 -19.78 -4.29
CA PRO A 64 -24.99 -19.06 -4.52
C PRO A 64 -26.12 -20.02 -4.90
N LEU A 65 -27.20 -20.01 -4.11
CA LEU A 65 -28.45 -20.67 -4.47
C LEU A 65 -29.23 -19.86 -5.50
N CYS A 66 -29.17 -18.52 -5.42
CA CYS A 66 -29.75 -17.62 -6.41
C CYS A 66 -28.67 -17.17 -7.41
N TYR A 67 -28.80 -17.55 -8.67
CA TYR A 67 -27.78 -17.27 -9.67
C TYR A 67 -28.37 -16.80 -11.00
N PHE A 68 -27.57 -16.04 -11.74
CA PHE A 68 -27.91 -15.61 -13.08
C PHE A 68 -27.88 -16.79 -14.08
N PRO A 69 -28.82 -16.84 -15.04
CA PRO A 69 -28.75 -17.78 -16.15
C PRO A 69 -27.53 -17.51 -17.05
N GLN A 70 -27.07 -18.54 -17.76
CA GLN A 70 -25.90 -18.48 -18.64
C GLN A 70 -26.05 -17.47 -19.79
N ASN A 71 -27.27 -17.16 -20.21
CA ASN A 71 -27.55 -16.16 -21.25
C ASN A 71 -27.62 -14.71 -20.73
N THR A 72 -27.03 -14.43 -19.57
CA THR A 72 -27.00 -13.06 -19.01
C THR A 72 -25.89 -12.24 -19.66
N GLY A 73 -26.23 -11.15 -20.34
CA GLY A 73 -25.25 -10.28 -20.97
C GLY A 73 -25.77 -9.42 -22.12
N TYR A 74 -24.83 -8.94 -22.93
CA TYR A 74 -25.09 -8.14 -24.13
C TYR A 74 -24.80 -8.95 -25.40
N SER A 75 -25.39 -8.56 -26.53
CA SER A 75 -25.10 -9.13 -27.85
C SER A 75 -24.18 -8.22 -28.65
N PHE A 76 -23.34 -8.80 -29.48
CA PHE A 76 -22.55 -8.06 -30.45
C PHE A 76 -23.46 -7.39 -31.50
N ALA A 77 -23.24 -6.10 -31.77
CA ALA A 77 -23.95 -5.38 -32.83
C ALA A 77 -23.05 -5.11 -34.03
N GLN A 78 -21.94 -4.40 -33.81
CA GLN A 78 -20.98 -4.07 -34.87
C GLN A 78 -19.60 -3.72 -34.30
N LYS A 79 -18.61 -3.63 -35.18
CA LYS A 79 -17.25 -3.18 -34.85
C LYS A 79 -16.90 -1.95 -35.68
N GLU A 80 -16.36 -0.93 -35.04
CA GLU A 80 -15.87 0.32 -35.64
C GLU A 80 -14.42 0.55 -35.24
N SER A 81 -13.48 0.33 -36.15
CA SER A 81 -12.03 0.38 -35.84
C SER A 81 -11.66 -0.49 -34.63
N ASN A 82 -11.30 0.12 -33.50
CA ASN A 82 -10.93 -0.57 -32.25
C ASN A 82 -12.05 -0.55 -31.20
N THR A 83 -13.27 -0.19 -31.60
CA THR A 83 -14.45 -0.14 -30.75
C THR A 83 -15.44 -1.23 -31.16
N TYR A 84 -15.93 -1.99 -30.18
CA TYR A 84 -16.93 -3.03 -30.36
C TYR A 84 -18.22 -2.54 -29.72
N ILE A 85 -19.28 -2.42 -30.52
CA ILE A 85 -20.57 -1.91 -30.09
C ILE A 85 -21.46 -3.10 -29.75
N LEU A 86 -21.97 -3.09 -28.52
CA LEU A 86 -22.87 -4.10 -27.98
C LEU A 86 -24.26 -3.52 -27.79
N LYS A 87 -25.29 -4.36 -27.96
CA LYS A 87 -26.68 -4.04 -27.64
C LYS A 87 -27.19 -4.95 -26.54
N LYS A 88 -28.07 -4.43 -25.69
CA LYS A 88 -28.76 -5.22 -24.67
C LYS A 88 -29.39 -6.46 -25.32
N ASN A 89 -29.06 -7.66 -24.82
CA ASN A 89 -29.66 -8.89 -25.34
C ASN A 89 -31.08 -9.02 -24.79
N LEU A 90 -32.07 -9.23 -25.68
CA LEU A 90 -33.48 -9.37 -25.32
C LEU A 90 -33.79 -10.66 -24.54
N ASN A 91 -32.97 -11.70 -24.71
CA ASN A 91 -33.06 -12.97 -23.99
C ASN A 91 -32.35 -12.94 -22.63
N SER A 92 -31.54 -11.90 -22.35
CA SER A 92 -30.91 -11.73 -21.04
C SER A 92 -31.96 -11.32 -20.00
N PRO A 93 -31.91 -11.85 -18.76
CA PRO A 93 -32.74 -11.34 -17.67
C PRO A 93 -32.46 -9.85 -17.43
N GLN A 94 -33.43 -9.15 -16.85
CA GLN A 94 -33.25 -7.75 -16.44
C GLN A 94 -32.22 -7.68 -15.31
N ASN A 95 -31.43 -6.62 -15.30
CA ASN A 95 -30.56 -6.31 -14.17
C ASN A 95 -31.44 -5.93 -12.95
N PRO A 96 -31.37 -6.67 -11.83
CA PRO A 96 -32.29 -6.48 -10.71
C PRO A 96 -31.99 -5.23 -9.87
N PHE A 97 -30.86 -4.56 -10.09
CA PHE A 97 -30.41 -3.44 -9.27
C PHE A 97 -30.54 -2.09 -9.98
N SER A 98 -30.37 -2.06 -11.30
CA SER A 98 -30.43 -0.85 -12.11
C SER A 98 -30.74 -1.21 -13.57
N ASN A 99 -31.49 -0.38 -14.29
CA ASN A 99 -31.75 -0.63 -15.71
C ASN A 99 -30.42 -0.59 -16.49
N ASN A 100 -30.17 -1.65 -17.26
CA ASN A 100 -29.03 -1.70 -18.17
C ASN A 100 -29.14 -0.63 -19.25
N PHE A 101 -28.02 -0.01 -19.63
CA PHE A 101 -27.96 0.84 -20.82
C PHE A 101 -28.24 0.01 -22.08
N GLU A 102 -28.91 0.61 -23.06
CA GLU A 102 -29.28 -0.11 -24.29
C GLU A 102 -28.08 -0.44 -25.20
N THR A 103 -27.02 0.38 -25.12
CA THR A 103 -25.81 0.24 -25.95
C THR A 103 -24.56 0.47 -25.10
N LEU A 104 -23.57 -0.41 -25.29
CA LEU A 104 -22.24 -0.28 -24.72
C LEU A 104 -21.18 -0.27 -25.82
N ASN A 105 -20.09 0.44 -25.56
CA ASN A 105 -18.90 0.48 -26.39
C ASN A 105 -17.76 -0.16 -25.61
N ILE A 106 -17.09 -1.15 -26.22
CA ILE A 106 -15.84 -1.69 -25.74
C ILE A 106 -14.72 -1.14 -26.62
N LYS A 107 -13.95 -0.20 -26.11
CA LYS A 107 -12.79 0.36 -26.80
C LYS A 107 -11.52 -0.35 -26.35
N VAL A 108 -10.78 -0.88 -27.31
CA VAL A 108 -9.50 -1.56 -27.08
C VAL A 108 -8.37 -0.64 -27.55
N SER A 109 -7.37 -0.42 -26.70
CA SER A 109 -6.23 0.43 -27.01
C SER A 109 -4.98 -0.06 -26.30
N ASN A 110 -3.81 0.42 -26.72
CA ASN A 110 -2.54 0.07 -26.09
C ASN A 110 -1.82 1.32 -25.61
N ILE A 111 -1.15 1.22 -24.46
CA ILE A 111 -0.15 2.18 -23.97
C ILE A 111 1.19 1.44 -24.00
N GLY A 112 1.92 1.57 -25.12
CA GLY A 112 3.04 0.67 -25.40
C GLY A 112 2.55 -0.77 -25.51
N GLN A 113 3.02 -1.64 -24.61
CA GLN A 113 2.60 -3.04 -24.53
C GLN A 113 1.49 -3.30 -23.50
N TYR A 114 1.04 -2.28 -22.79
CA TYR A 114 -0.04 -2.40 -21.81
C TYR A 114 -1.37 -2.35 -22.57
N LEU A 115 -2.18 -3.40 -22.44
CA LEU A 115 -3.49 -3.43 -23.06
C LEU A 115 -4.48 -2.66 -22.17
N LYS A 116 -5.25 -1.76 -22.76
CA LYS A 116 -6.36 -1.06 -22.10
C LYS A 116 -7.68 -1.43 -22.76
N ILE A 117 -8.65 -1.87 -21.95
CA ILE A 117 -10.02 -2.13 -22.34
C ILE A 117 -10.95 -1.18 -21.59
N SER A 118 -11.69 -0.35 -22.30
CA SER A 118 -12.68 0.56 -21.74
C SER A 118 -14.09 0.10 -22.13
N ILE A 119 -14.98 -0.14 -21.17
CA ILE A 119 -16.40 -0.45 -21.40
C ILE A 119 -17.25 0.70 -20.86
N SER A 120 -17.98 1.37 -21.73
CA SER A 120 -18.83 2.52 -21.37
C SER A 120 -20.07 2.62 -22.26
N PRO A 121 -21.20 3.18 -21.76
CA PRO A 121 -22.34 3.50 -22.60
C PRO A 121 -22.06 4.71 -23.52
N ASN A 122 -23.06 5.12 -24.31
CA ASN A 122 -22.99 6.32 -25.16
C ASN A 122 -23.08 7.65 -24.37
N VAL A 123 -23.39 7.57 -23.07
CA VAL A 123 -23.40 8.74 -22.18
C VAL A 123 -22.08 8.82 -21.43
N SER A 124 -21.62 10.05 -21.15
CA SER A 124 -20.42 10.25 -20.34
C SER A 124 -20.62 9.68 -18.94
N ARG A 125 -19.60 8.97 -18.45
CA ARG A 125 -19.57 8.41 -17.09
C ARG A 125 -18.39 9.00 -16.33
N TYR A 126 -18.48 8.96 -15.00
CA TYR A 126 -17.41 9.42 -14.15
C TYR A 126 -16.15 8.55 -14.34
N VAL A 127 -15.00 9.21 -14.49
CA VAL A 127 -13.66 8.61 -14.51
C VAL A 127 -12.85 9.34 -13.44
N PRO A 128 -12.14 8.65 -12.53
CA PRO A 128 -11.35 9.29 -11.49
C PRO A 128 -10.35 10.31 -12.08
N PRO A 129 -10.26 11.54 -11.56
CA PRO A 129 -9.30 12.55 -12.03
C PRO A 129 -7.86 12.29 -11.53
N VAL A 130 -7.53 11.03 -11.23
CA VAL A 130 -6.19 10.60 -10.80
C VAL A 130 -5.28 10.53 -12.05
N PRO A 131 -4.12 11.20 -12.08
CA PRO A 131 -3.24 11.18 -13.23
C PRO A 131 -2.73 9.77 -13.56
N LEU A 132 -2.82 9.39 -14.84
CA LEU A 132 -2.18 8.19 -15.38
C LEU A 132 -1.07 8.60 -16.35
N TYR A 133 0.14 8.08 -16.14
CA TYR A 133 1.32 8.42 -16.91
C TYR A 133 1.45 7.49 -18.13
N THR A 134 1.46 8.05 -19.33
CA THR A 134 1.46 7.30 -20.60
C THR A 134 2.87 7.03 -21.14
N ASN A 135 3.85 6.85 -20.24
CA ASN A 135 5.24 6.49 -20.58
C ASN A 135 5.51 5.03 -20.16
N PRO A 136 5.06 4.04 -20.95
CA PRO A 136 5.21 2.63 -20.61
C PRO A 136 6.67 2.21 -20.62
N LEU A 137 7.01 1.22 -19.81
CA LEU A 137 8.32 0.60 -19.82
C LEU A 137 8.46 -0.32 -21.04
N PRO A 138 9.64 -0.37 -21.68
CA PRO A 138 9.90 -1.34 -22.74
C PRO A 138 9.74 -2.78 -22.23
N THR A 139 9.03 -3.62 -22.98
CA THR A 139 8.89 -5.06 -22.72
C THR A 139 8.66 -5.79 -24.04
N SER A 140 9.14 -7.03 -24.14
CA SER A 140 8.89 -7.91 -25.28
C SER A 140 7.58 -8.69 -25.15
N GLU A 141 6.96 -8.66 -23.98
CA GLU A 141 5.69 -9.31 -23.72
C GLU A 141 4.52 -8.42 -24.18
N GLY A 142 3.38 -9.03 -24.49
CA GLY A 142 2.20 -8.30 -24.95
C GLY A 142 0.98 -9.19 -25.02
N PHE A 143 -0.17 -8.55 -25.16
CA PHE A 143 -1.47 -9.20 -25.14
C PHE A 143 -2.26 -8.93 -26.41
N THR A 144 -3.15 -9.87 -26.74
CA THR A 144 -4.11 -9.77 -27.84
C THR A 144 -5.51 -9.83 -27.25
N PHE A 145 -6.36 -8.89 -27.68
CA PHE A 145 -7.80 -8.93 -27.42
C PHE A 145 -8.48 -9.73 -28.53
N ASN A 146 -9.24 -10.75 -28.15
CA ASN A 146 -10.09 -11.52 -29.05
C ASN A 146 -11.54 -11.42 -28.58
N TYR A 147 -12.48 -11.35 -29.51
CA TYR A 147 -13.91 -11.35 -29.18
C TYR A 147 -14.58 -12.58 -29.77
N ASN A 148 -15.67 -13.01 -29.16
CA ASN A 148 -16.51 -14.11 -29.61
C ASN A 148 -17.96 -13.63 -29.70
N ASN A 149 -18.55 -13.83 -30.88
CA ASN A 149 -19.93 -13.52 -31.21
C ASN A 149 -20.67 -14.74 -31.82
N ASN A 150 -20.11 -15.95 -31.69
CA ASN A 150 -20.75 -17.19 -32.16
C ASN A 150 -21.93 -17.61 -31.26
N THR A 151 -22.02 -17.02 -30.08
CA THR A 151 -23.11 -17.17 -29.12
C THR A 151 -23.98 -15.91 -29.10
N ASP A 152 -25.24 -16.03 -28.66
CA ASP A 152 -26.13 -14.88 -28.48
C ASP A 152 -25.57 -13.83 -27.50
N ILE A 153 -24.70 -14.26 -26.59
CA ILE A 153 -23.99 -13.41 -25.62
C ILE A 153 -22.57 -13.14 -26.10
N PHE A 154 -22.22 -11.85 -26.17
CA PHE A 154 -20.88 -11.39 -26.45
C PHE A 154 -19.93 -11.75 -25.31
N SER A 155 -18.77 -12.25 -25.67
CA SER A 155 -17.63 -12.40 -24.76
C SER A 155 -16.34 -11.97 -25.45
N PHE A 156 -15.32 -11.72 -24.65
CA PHE A 156 -13.96 -11.46 -25.10
C PHE A 156 -12.95 -12.16 -24.20
N THR A 157 -11.78 -12.40 -24.79
CA THR A 157 -10.61 -12.90 -24.09
C THR A 157 -9.42 -11.98 -24.27
N VAL A 158 -8.54 -11.98 -23.27
CA VAL A 158 -7.19 -11.42 -23.37
C VAL A 158 -6.20 -12.57 -23.31
N SER A 159 -5.39 -12.71 -24.35
CA SER A 159 -4.40 -13.79 -24.45
C SER A 159 -2.98 -13.27 -24.59
N ARG A 160 -2.01 -13.98 -24.01
CA ARG A 160 -0.59 -13.70 -24.17
C ARG A 160 -0.10 -14.03 -25.57
N ASN A 161 0.59 -13.09 -26.22
CA ASN A 161 0.96 -13.21 -27.64
C ASN A 161 1.90 -14.38 -27.94
N ILE A 162 2.84 -14.70 -27.04
CA ILE A 162 3.91 -15.67 -27.32
C ILE A 162 3.43 -17.13 -27.28
N ASN A 163 2.43 -17.44 -26.47
CA ASN A 163 1.94 -18.81 -26.25
C ASN A 163 0.41 -18.95 -26.40
N ASN A 164 -0.29 -17.86 -26.77
CA ASN A 164 -1.75 -17.78 -26.89
C ASN A 164 -2.53 -18.16 -25.63
N ARG A 165 -1.90 -18.17 -24.45
CA ARG A 165 -2.61 -18.50 -23.21
C ARG A 165 -3.64 -17.42 -22.90
N ILE A 166 -4.87 -17.85 -22.63
CA ILE A 166 -5.97 -16.99 -22.19
C ILE A 166 -5.75 -16.62 -20.72
N LEU A 167 -5.76 -15.32 -20.42
CA LEU A 167 -5.50 -14.75 -19.09
C LEU A 167 -6.75 -14.10 -18.46
N PHE A 168 -7.71 -13.74 -19.31
CA PHE A 168 -8.96 -13.12 -18.94
C PHE A 168 -10.00 -13.64 -19.94
N ASP A 169 -11.05 -14.31 -19.49
CA ASP A 169 -12.09 -14.89 -20.33
C ASP A 169 -13.48 -14.59 -19.78
N THR A 170 -14.20 -13.72 -20.48
CA THR A 170 -15.55 -13.29 -20.09
C THR A 170 -16.66 -14.22 -20.61
N SER A 171 -16.31 -15.39 -21.14
CA SER A 171 -17.28 -16.41 -21.61
C SER A 171 -18.19 -16.96 -20.50
N ILE A 172 -17.80 -16.78 -19.22
CA ILE A 172 -18.66 -17.02 -18.05
C ILE A 172 -19.96 -16.18 -18.10
N GLY A 173 -19.96 -15.07 -18.84
CA GLY A 173 -21.10 -14.19 -19.01
C GLY A 173 -21.29 -13.20 -17.86
N GLY A 174 -22.52 -12.69 -17.72
CA GLY A 174 -22.91 -11.81 -16.62
C GLY A 174 -22.46 -10.35 -16.74
N LEU A 175 -22.15 -9.88 -17.95
CA LEU A 175 -21.95 -8.45 -18.20
C LEU A 175 -23.27 -7.70 -18.01
N LEU A 176 -23.39 -7.01 -16.88
CA LEU A 176 -24.50 -6.11 -16.55
C LEU A 176 -23.94 -4.70 -16.43
N PHE A 177 -24.64 -3.70 -16.96
CA PHE A 177 -24.12 -2.34 -16.99
C PHE A 177 -25.28 -1.37 -16.90
N GLY A 178 -25.68 -1.05 -15.67
CA GLY A 178 -26.64 -0.01 -15.33
C GLY A 178 -25.95 1.25 -14.81
N ASP A 179 -26.75 2.20 -14.34
CA ASP A 179 -26.24 3.44 -13.78
C ASP A 179 -25.52 3.21 -12.45
N LYS A 180 -26.19 2.48 -11.54
CA LYS A 180 -25.74 2.22 -10.17
C LYS A 180 -25.32 0.77 -9.90
N PHE A 181 -25.20 -0.04 -10.96
CA PHE A 181 -24.74 -1.42 -10.86
C PHE A 181 -24.06 -1.85 -12.16
N ILE A 182 -22.78 -2.13 -12.09
CA ILE A 182 -21.98 -2.66 -13.20
C ILE A 182 -21.35 -3.95 -12.72
N GLN A 183 -21.38 -5.00 -13.55
CA GLN A 183 -20.78 -6.30 -13.28
C GLN A 183 -20.04 -6.81 -14.51
N LEU A 184 -18.87 -7.39 -14.29
CA LEU A 184 -18.09 -8.13 -15.29
C LEU A 184 -17.49 -9.36 -14.61
N ALA A 185 -17.57 -10.53 -15.23
CA ALA A 185 -16.95 -11.74 -14.70
C ALA A 185 -15.94 -12.32 -15.69
N THR A 186 -14.93 -13.01 -15.17
CA THR A 186 -13.86 -13.62 -15.96
C THR A 186 -13.40 -14.94 -15.35
N TYR A 187 -13.12 -15.95 -16.19
CA TYR A 187 -12.25 -17.06 -15.78
C TYR A 187 -10.78 -16.59 -15.72
N LEU A 188 -9.99 -17.25 -14.89
CA LEU A 188 -8.57 -16.96 -14.68
C LEU A 188 -7.71 -18.17 -15.07
N PRO A 189 -6.45 -17.97 -15.50
CA PRO A 189 -5.57 -19.06 -15.92
C PRO A 189 -5.01 -19.89 -14.76
N SER A 190 -5.15 -19.41 -13.51
CA SER A 190 -4.51 -19.97 -12.33
C SER A 190 -5.17 -19.43 -11.06
N THR A 191 -5.04 -20.16 -9.95
CA THR A 191 -5.44 -19.73 -8.60
C THR A 191 -4.32 -19.03 -7.83
N ASN A 192 -3.10 -18.95 -8.40
CA ASN A 192 -1.99 -18.19 -7.80
C ASN A 192 -2.24 -16.69 -7.98
N PHE A 193 -3.08 -16.13 -7.11
CA PHE A 193 -3.69 -14.82 -7.25
C PHE A 193 -3.48 -13.98 -5.98
N TYR A 194 -3.11 -12.71 -6.15
CA TYR A 194 -2.60 -11.83 -5.10
C TYR A 194 -3.10 -10.38 -5.27
N GLY A 195 -3.25 -9.62 -4.19
CA GLY A 195 -3.68 -8.20 -4.22
C GLY A 195 -5.14 -8.01 -3.79
N LEU A 196 -5.92 -7.21 -4.54
CA LEU A 196 -7.30 -6.78 -4.24
C LEU A 196 -7.47 -5.72 -3.13
N GLY A 197 -6.49 -4.85 -2.96
CA GLY A 197 -6.60 -3.72 -2.04
C GLY A 197 -6.42 -4.08 -0.58
N GLU A 198 -6.66 -3.12 0.30
CA GLU A 198 -6.39 -3.27 1.73
C GLU A 198 -7.52 -4.05 2.42
N ASN A 199 -7.32 -5.35 2.58
CA ASN A 199 -8.21 -6.26 3.29
C ASN A 199 -7.40 -7.12 4.27
N ILE A 200 -8.04 -7.59 5.34
CA ILE A 200 -7.41 -8.51 6.27
C ILE A 200 -7.52 -9.96 5.79
N HIS A 201 -6.38 -10.63 5.68
CA HIS A 201 -6.29 -12.07 5.44
C HIS A 201 -4.97 -12.65 5.96
N HIS A 202 -5.02 -13.91 6.41
CA HIS A 202 -3.88 -14.57 7.07
C HIS A 202 -2.94 -15.31 6.11
N LYS A 203 -3.22 -15.24 4.80
CA LYS A 203 -2.43 -15.84 3.73
C LYS A 203 -2.29 -14.84 2.60
N ILE A 204 -1.11 -14.74 2.00
CA ILE A 204 -0.90 -13.80 0.90
C ILE A 204 -1.60 -14.24 -0.40
N LYS A 205 -1.76 -15.56 -0.61
CA LYS A 205 -2.48 -16.11 -1.75
C LYS A 205 -3.97 -16.17 -1.44
N HIS A 206 -4.79 -15.62 -2.35
CA HIS A 206 -6.24 -15.70 -2.26
C HIS A 206 -6.75 -17.13 -2.47
N ASP A 207 -7.81 -17.48 -1.73
CA ASP A 207 -8.43 -18.80 -1.75
C ASP A 207 -9.62 -18.84 -2.72
N PHE A 208 -9.53 -19.70 -3.73
CA PHE A 208 -10.56 -19.92 -4.74
C PHE A 208 -11.42 -21.16 -4.44
N SER A 209 -11.21 -21.89 -3.35
CA SER A 209 -12.00 -23.09 -3.05
C SER A 209 -13.46 -22.81 -2.71
N THR A 210 -13.79 -21.58 -2.31
CA THR A 210 -15.14 -21.12 -1.94
C THR A 210 -15.39 -19.72 -2.51
N TYR A 211 -16.65 -19.33 -2.63
CA TYR A 211 -16.99 -17.95 -3.01
C TYR A 211 -16.65 -16.99 -1.87
N LYS A 212 -15.87 -15.95 -2.15
CA LYS A 212 -15.55 -14.89 -1.19
C LYS A 212 -15.58 -13.52 -1.85
N THR A 213 -16.25 -12.58 -1.20
CA THR A 213 -16.34 -11.19 -1.64
C THR A 213 -15.34 -10.32 -0.89
N TRP A 214 -14.57 -9.55 -1.65
CA TRP A 214 -13.55 -8.61 -1.21
C TRP A 214 -14.02 -7.21 -1.57
N GLY A 215 -14.40 -6.44 -0.55
CA GLY A 215 -14.96 -5.11 -0.71
C GLY A 215 -13.88 -4.04 -0.78
N LEU A 216 -14.06 -3.06 -1.67
CA LEU A 216 -13.16 -1.92 -1.85
C LEU A 216 -13.96 -0.62 -1.68
N PHE A 217 -13.95 -0.13 -0.46
CA PHE A 217 -14.52 1.14 -0.04
C PHE A 217 -13.77 1.54 1.22
N ASP A 218 -13.01 2.61 1.26
CA ASP A 218 -12.29 2.94 2.49
C ASP A 218 -13.29 3.39 3.57
N ARG A 219 -13.05 3.10 4.84
CA ARG A 219 -13.93 3.50 5.96
C ARG A 219 -13.12 3.58 7.25
N ASP A 220 -13.59 4.39 8.19
CA ASP A 220 -13.09 4.40 9.58
C ASP A 220 -13.42 3.09 10.31
N ILE A 221 -12.65 2.04 10.04
CA ILE A 221 -12.76 0.73 10.66
C ILE A 221 -11.36 0.17 10.95
N ALA A 222 -11.09 -0.10 12.22
CA ALA A 222 -9.81 -0.64 12.66
C ALA A 222 -9.56 -2.05 12.09
N PRO A 223 -8.30 -2.41 11.78
CA PRO A 223 -7.92 -3.78 11.50
C PRO A 223 -8.26 -4.69 12.68
N ASP A 224 -8.97 -5.78 12.45
CA ASP A 224 -9.15 -6.85 13.42
C ASP A 224 -8.76 -8.17 12.76
N SER A 225 -7.63 -8.74 13.16
CA SER A 225 -7.14 -9.99 12.58
C SER A 225 -7.56 -11.23 13.37
N LYS A 226 -8.33 -11.09 14.45
CA LYS A 226 -8.74 -12.23 15.29
C LYS A 226 -9.65 -13.18 14.54
N ASP A 227 -10.60 -12.64 13.79
CA ASP A 227 -11.52 -13.37 12.94
C ASP A 227 -11.15 -13.18 11.45
N LEU A 228 -11.64 -14.07 10.57
CA LEU A 228 -11.46 -13.94 9.11
C LEU A 228 -12.45 -12.92 8.52
N ASN A 229 -12.62 -11.77 9.18
CA ASN A 229 -13.37 -10.64 8.62
C ASN A 229 -12.61 -10.11 7.40
N ARG A 230 -13.35 -9.53 6.47
CA ARG A 230 -12.82 -8.95 5.22
C ARG A 230 -13.11 -7.45 5.24
N HIS A 231 -12.79 -6.81 6.37
CA HIS A 231 -13.00 -5.38 6.53
C HIS A 231 -12.31 -4.61 5.41
N ASN A 232 -13.09 -3.71 4.82
CA ASN A 232 -12.64 -2.71 3.87
C ASN A 232 -12.03 -1.55 4.67
N LEU A 233 -10.71 -1.62 4.91
CA LEU A 233 -9.97 -0.73 5.81
C LEU A 233 -9.83 0.68 5.20
N TYR A 234 -8.61 1.12 4.89
CA TYR A 234 -8.31 2.52 4.61
C TYR A 234 -7.90 2.75 3.14
N GLY A 235 -7.44 1.71 2.45
CA GLY A 235 -6.85 1.77 1.12
C GLY A 235 -7.67 1.07 0.04
N VAL A 236 -7.92 1.78 -1.06
CA VAL A 236 -8.64 1.25 -2.23
C VAL A 236 -7.67 1.09 -3.41
N HIS A 237 -7.17 -0.14 -3.59
CA HIS A 237 -6.25 -0.51 -4.67
C HIS A 237 -6.82 -1.66 -5.51
N PRO A 238 -7.65 -1.38 -6.53
CA PRO A 238 -8.30 -2.38 -7.38
C PRO A 238 -7.31 -3.00 -8.41
N PHE A 239 -6.22 -3.57 -7.91
CA PHE A 239 -5.14 -4.20 -8.65
C PHE A 239 -4.92 -5.63 -8.14
N TYR A 240 -4.70 -6.56 -9.07
CA TYR A 240 -4.29 -7.92 -8.74
C TYR A 240 -3.15 -8.41 -9.64
N LEU A 241 -2.45 -9.41 -9.15
CA LEU A 241 -1.38 -10.12 -9.84
C LEU A 241 -1.68 -11.61 -9.88
N VAL A 242 -1.40 -12.26 -11.01
CA VAL A 242 -1.54 -13.70 -11.18
C VAL A 242 -0.24 -14.32 -11.67
N ILE A 243 0.17 -15.41 -11.04
CA ILE A 243 1.21 -16.31 -11.57
C ILE A 243 0.54 -17.37 -12.43
N GLU A 244 0.88 -17.36 -13.71
CA GLU A 244 0.37 -18.26 -14.73
C GLU A 244 0.99 -19.66 -14.63
N PRO A 245 0.36 -20.70 -15.20
CA PRO A 245 0.87 -22.08 -15.11
C PRO A 245 2.24 -22.35 -15.77
N ASP A 246 2.78 -21.46 -16.61
CA ASP A 246 4.16 -21.59 -17.13
C ASP A 246 5.20 -20.79 -16.31
N GLY A 247 4.79 -20.28 -15.14
CA GLY A 247 5.65 -19.44 -14.31
C GLY A 247 5.77 -18.00 -14.79
N LYS A 248 5.03 -17.53 -15.79
CA LYS A 248 4.98 -16.07 -16.06
C LYS A 248 3.99 -15.38 -15.12
N ALA A 249 4.11 -14.07 -14.97
CA ALA A 249 3.17 -13.24 -14.24
C ALA A 249 2.51 -12.20 -15.14
N HIS A 250 1.28 -11.83 -14.81
CA HIS A 250 0.60 -10.65 -15.32
C HIS A 250 -0.12 -9.91 -14.20
N GLY A 251 -0.39 -8.63 -14.41
CA GLY A 251 -1.20 -7.82 -13.50
C GLY A 251 -2.39 -7.18 -14.20
N VAL A 252 -3.43 -6.89 -13.44
CA VAL A 252 -4.65 -6.25 -13.94
C VAL A 252 -5.10 -5.17 -12.96
N PHE A 253 -5.39 -3.98 -13.48
CA PHE A 253 -5.85 -2.83 -12.71
C PHE A 253 -7.19 -2.33 -13.24
N PHE A 254 -8.18 -2.22 -12.36
CA PHE A 254 -9.50 -1.64 -12.65
C PHE A 254 -9.53 -0.19 -12.19
N PHE A 255 -9.48 0.77 -13.11
CA PHE A 255 -9.46 2.19 -12.78
C PHE A 255 -10.88 2.74 -12.53
N ASN A 256 -11.34 2.60 -11.29
CA ASN A 256 -12.63 3.08 -10.83
C ASN A 256 -12.54 3.41 -9.34
N SER A 257 -13.15 4.51 -8.88
CA SER A 257 -13.11 4.95 -7.48
C SER A 257 -14.44 4.85 -6.75
N ASN A 258 -15.52 4.45 -7.41
CA ASN A 258 -16.77 4.14 -6.73
C ASN A 258 -16.58 2.94 -5.77
N ALA A 259 -17.53 2.77 -4.84
CA ALA A 259 -17.57 1.56 -4.04
C ALA A 259 -17.67 0.34 -4.96
N GLN A 260 -16.79 -0.63 -4.75
CA GLN A 260 -16.65 -1.78 -5.63
C GLN A 260 -16.30 -3.03 -4.83
N GLU A 261 -16.36 -4.18 -5.49
CA GLU A 261 -15.99 -5.46 -4.90
C GLU A 261 -15.52 -6.45 -5.96
N PHE A 262 -14.76 -7.44 -5.50
CA PHE A 262 -14.36 -8.61 -6.28
C PHE A 262 -14.84 -9.88 -5.58
N VAL A 263 -15.43 -10.80 -6.32
CA VAL A 263 -15.78 -12.13 -5.81
C VAL A 263 -14.83 -13.16 -6.43
N THR A 264 -14.08 -13.89 -5.61
CA THR A 264 -13.31 -15.07 -6.05
C THR A 264 -14.20 -16.30 -6.01
N GLY A 265 -14.15 -17.16 -7.03
CA GLY A 265 -14.99 -18.37 -7.06
C GLY A 265 -14.36 -19.61 -7.72
N PRO A 266 -14.93 -20.82 -7.52
CA PRO A 266 -14.19 -22.08 -7.62
C PRO A 266 -13.89 -22.63 -9.02
N ALA A 267 -14.54 -22.13 -10.06
CA ALA A 267 -14.20 -22.42 -11.45
C ALA A 267 -12.96 -21.63 -11.95
N PRO A 268 -11.95 -21.45 -11.08
CA PRO A 268 -11.26 -20.18 -10.82
C PRO A 268 -11.74 -18.99 -11.64
N HIS A 269 -12.63 -18.19 -11.06
CA HIS A 269 -13.15 -16.99 -11.71
C HIS A 269 -13.22 -15.80 -10.75
N LEU A 270 -13.28 -14.62 -11.33
CA LEU A 270 -13.40 -13.34 -10.64
C LEU A 270 -14.66 -12.63 -11.12
N ILE A 271 -15.47 -12.13 -10.20
CA ILE A 271 -16.64 -11.27 -10.49
C ILE A 271 -16.32 -9.88 -9.97
N TYR A 272 -16.16 -8.92 -10.88
CA TYR A 272 -16.02 -7.51 -10.54
C TYR A 272 -17.40 -6.85 -10.50
N ARG A 273 -17.69 -6.08 -9.44
CA ARG A 273 -18.87 -5.24 -9.34
C ARG A 273 -18.52 -3.84 -8.85
N THR A 274 -19.19 -2.83 -9.40
CA THR A 274 -19.07 -1.45 -8.93
C THR A 274 -20.41 -0.74 -9.02
N ILE A 275 -20.61 0.23 -8.13
CA ILE A 275 -21.86 0.99 -8.05
C ILE A 275 -21.87 2.22 -8.97
N GLY A 276 -20.81 2.48 -9.73
CA GLY A 276 -20.75 3.66 -10.58
C GLY A 276 -19.53 3.71 -11.49
N GLY A 277 -19.36 4.86 -12.15
CA GLY A 277 -18.28 5.09 -13.09
C GLY A 277 -18.40 4.26 -14.37
N GLN A 278 -17.27 3.87 -14.93
CA GLN A 278 -17.16 2.96 -16.08
C GLN A 278 -16.11 1.88 -15.80
N ILE A 279 -15.96 0.91 -16.71
CA ILE A 279 -14.91 -0.10 -16.59
C ILE A 279 -13.72 0.37 -17.45
N ASP A 280 -12.61 0.68 -16.82
CA ASP A 280 -11.30 0.88 -17.46
C ASP A 280 -10.32 -0.15 -16.91
N ILE A 281 -9.98 -1.16 -17.71
CA ILE A 281 -9.08 -2.25 -17.29
C ILE A 281 -7.74 -2.08 -18.00
N PHE A 282 -6.66 -2.11 -17.22
CA PHE A 282 -5.29 -2.11 -17.72
C PHE A 282 -4.65 -3.46 -17.42
N PHE A 283 -3.98 -4.04 -18.42
CA PHE A 283 -3.28 -5.32 -18.32
C PHE A 283 -1.78 -5.11 -18.49
N PHE A 284 -1.00 -5.61 -17.53
CA PHE A 284 0.46 -5.49 -17.47
C PHE A 284 1.13 -6.83 -17.77
N PRO A 285 2.00 -6.89 -18.78
CA PRO A 285 2.44 -8.16 -19.36
C PRO A 285 3.58 -8.91 -18.64
N GLY A 286 4.23 -8.33 -17.64
CA GLY A 286 5.35 -8.97 -16.95
C GLY A 286 6.61 -9.08 -17.83
N PRO A 287 7.39 -10.18 -17.76
CA PRO A 287 6.94 -11.53 -17.39
C PRO A 287 7.13 -11.91 -15.91
N THR A 288 7.88 -11.15 -15.11
CA THR A 288 8.04 -11.43 -13.67
C THR A 288 7.06 -10.62 -12.82
N PRO A 289 6.74 -11.03 -11.58
CA PRO A 289 5.93 -10.23 -10.68
C PRO A 289 6.51 -8.83 -10.42
N GLU A 290 7.84 -8.71 -10.32
CA GLU A 290 8.51 -7.42 -10.17
C GLU A 290 8.33 -6.54 -11.41
N ASP A 291 8.40 -7.11 -12.62
CA ASP A 291 8.13 -6.37 -13.86
C ASP A 291 6.67 -5.90 -13.93
N VAL A 292 5.72 -6.74 -13.51
CA VAL A 292 4.31 -6.37 -13.42
C VAL A 292 4.13 -5.15 -12.52
N VAL A 293 4.72 -5.13 -11.32
CA VAL A 293 4.60 -3.99 -10.39
C VAL A 293 5.31 -2.74 -10.95
N LYS A 294 6.46 -2.88 -11.61
CA LYS A 294 7.13 -1.77 -12.30
C LYS A 294 6.28 -1.18 -13.43
N GLN A 295 5.62 -2.04 -14.20
CA GLN A 295 4.71 -1.62 -15.27
C GLN A 295 3.47 -0.92 -14.71
N TYR A 296 2.88 -1.47 -13.65
CA TYR A 296 1.77 -0.84 -12.93
C TYR A 296 2.15 0.53 -12.38
N THR A 297 3.25 0.64 -11.63
CA THR A 297 3.74 1.91 -11.08
C THR A 297 4.22 2.89 -12.15
N SER A 298 4.64 2.42 -13.32
CA SER A 298 4.90 3.33 -14.46
C SER A 298 3.63 4.02 -14.98
N LEU A 299 2.46 3.41 -14.78
CA LEU A 299 1.16 3.96 -15.17
C LEU A 299 0.56 4.85 -14.06
N ILE A 300 0.49 4.37 -12.81
CA ILE A 300 -0.18 5.11 -11.72
C ILE A 300 0.71 6.14 -11.02
N GLY A 301 2.01 6.14 -11.30
CA GLY A 301 3.01 6.95 -10.61
C GLY A 301 3.95 6.08 -9.78
N LYS A 302 5.24 6.41 -9.83
CA LYS A 302 6.28 5.66 -9.11
C LYS A 302 6.33 6.10 -7.66
N PRO A 303 6.73 5.22 -6.73
CA PRO A 303 6.84 5.57 -5.32
C PRO A 303 7.71 6.82 -5.09
N PHE A 304 7.25 7.73 -4.23
CA PHE A 304 8.06 8.86 -3.79
C PHE A 304 9.30 8.35 -3.05
N LEU A 305 10.37 9.12 -3.06
CA LEU A 305 11.56 8.79 -2.27
C LEU A 305 11.43 9.38 -0.86
N PRO A 306 11.29 8.60 0.22
CA PRO A 306 11.34 9.17 1.57
C PRO A 306 12.70 9.80 1.87
N PRO A 307 12.78 10.84 2.71
CA PRO A 307 14.07 11.33 3.20
C PRO A 307 14.73 10.27 4.08
N LEU A 308 16.07 10.19 4.07
CA LEU A 308 16.81 9.12 4.75
C LEU A 308 16.46 8.99 6.25
N TRP A 309 16.25 10.11 6.94
CA TRP A 309 15.92 10.12 8.36
C TRP A 309 14.55 9.49 8.66
N SER A 310 13.60 9.52 7.73
CA SER A 310 12.28 8.90 7.95
C SER A 310 12.34 7.38 7.81
N LEU A 311 13.44 6.81 7.32
CA LEU A 311 13.68 5.37 7.38
C LEU A 311 14.26 4.93 8.73
N GLY A 312 14.46 5.82 9.70
CA GLY A 312 14.80 5.42 11.06
C GLY A 312 13.65 4.83 11.86
N PHE A 313 13.95 4.45 13.10
CA PHE A 313 12.95 4.11 14.11
C PHE A 313 12.26 5.37 14.63
N GLN A 314 10.96 5.25 14.90
CA GLN A 314 10.09 6.36 15.21
C GLN A 314 9.20 6.04 16.41
N LEU A 315 8.94 7.04 17.24
CA LEU A 315 8.17 6.88 18.47
C LEU A 315 6.94 7.79 18.46
N SER A 316 5.79 7.21 18.82
CA SER A 316 4.49 7.87 18.84
C SER A 316 3.64 7.36 20.00
N ARG A 317 2.61 8.14 20.35
CA ARG A 317 1.54 7.73 21.27
C ARG A 317 0.35 8.67 21.11
N TRP A 318 -0.84 8.09 20.99
CA TRP A 318 -2.07 8.79 21.34
C TRP A 318 -2.26 8.74 22.85
N GLY A 319 -2.57 9.87 23.47
CA GLY A 319 -2.63 9.98 24.92
C GLY A 319 -1.28 10.26 25.56
N TYR A 320 -0.47 11.12 24.94
CA TYR A 320 0.59 11.80 25.69
C TYR A 320 0.00 12.72 26.76
N LYS A 321 -1.22 13.26 26.58
CA LYS A 321 -1.96 14.11 27.53
C LYS A 321 -1.32 15.48 27.83
N THR A 322 -0.02 15.53 28.10
CA THR A 322 0.75 16.74 28.36
C THR A 322 2.14 16.64 27.72
N LEU A 323 2.73 17.79 27.38
CA LEU A 323 4.09 17.84 26.87
C LEU A 323 5.12 17.32 27.88
N GLU A 324 4.88 17.52 29.19
CA GLU A 324 5.78 17.02 30.23
C GLU A 324 5.81 15.49 30.25
N TYR A 325 4.65 14.84 30.12
CA TYR A 325 4.63 13.39 29.98
C TYR A 325 5.31 12.94 28.69
N ALA A 326 5.04 13.61 27.56
CA ALA A 326 5.75 13.32 26.31
C ALA A 326 7.29 13.42 26.47
N LYS A 327 7.79 14.49 27.12
CA LYS A 327 9.22 14.68 27.44
C LYS A 327 9.76 13.49 28.24
N GLN A 328 9.05 13.03 29.27
CA GLN A 328 9.47 11.87 30.09
C GLN A 328 9.58 10.58 29.28
N ILE A 329 8.57 10.27 28.45
CA ILE A 329 8.56 9.06 27.60
C ILE A 329 9.72 9.12 26.59
N ILE A 330 9.90 10.26 25.94
CA ILE A 330 10.95 10.45 24.93
C ILE A 330 12.33 10.36 25.59
N GLN A 331 12.53 11.08 26.70
CA GLN A 331 13.82 11.15 27.39
C GLN A 331 14.27 9.78 27.89
N ARG A 332 13.38 8.94 28.43
CA ARG A 332 13.80 7.59 28.87
C ARG A 332 14.25 6.70 27.72
N ASN A 333 13.72 6.87 26.50
CA ASN A 333 14.18 6.11 25.33
C ASN A 333 15.57 6.61 24.88
N ILE A 334 15.79 7.93 24.96
CA ILE A 334 17.11 8.54 24.74
C ILE A 334 18.12 8.05 25.79
N ASP A 335 17.75 8.04 27.08
CA ASP A 335 18.60 7.61 28.20
C ASP A 335 18.88 6.10 28.15
N ALA A 336 17.93 5.30 27.64
CA ALA A 336 18.13 3.89 27.34
C ALA A 336 19.01 3.65 26.10
N HIS A 337 19.48 4.70 25.44
CA HIS A 337 20.32 4.65 24.22
C HIS A 337 19.62 3.91 23.06
N ILE A 338 18.29 3.98 22.99
CA ILE A 338 17.53 3.42 21.88
C ILE A 338 17.75 4.32 20.65
N PRO A 339 18.19 3.75 19.51
CA PRO A 339 18.43 4.55 18.31
C PRO A 339 17.09 5.08 17.76
N LEU A 340 16.93 6.39 17.65
CA LEU A 340 15.65 7.06 17.40
C LEU A 340 15.82 8.26 16.47
N ASP A 341 15.00 8.36 15.40
CA ASP A 341 15.10 9.43 14.41
C ASP A 341 13.92 10.38 14.40
N ALA A 342 12.72 9.92 14.77
CA ALA A 342 11.53 10.77 14.73
C ALA A 342 10.58 10.57 15.91
N ILE A 343 9.98 11.66 16.35
CA ILE A 343 8.88 11.69 17.31
C ILE A 343 7.61 12.14 16.60
N TYR A 344 6.50 11.53 16.95
CA TYR A 344 5.16 11.92 16.53
C TYR A 344 4.43 12.60 17.67
N PHE A 345 3.76 13.69 17.38
CA PHE A 345 2.73 14.23 18.26
C PHE A 345 1.37 14.01 17.60
N ASP A 346 0.60 13.16 18.26
CA ASP A 346 -0.82 12.91 18.00
C ASP A 346 -1.69 14.11 18.43
N ILE A 347 -3.01 14.04 18.22
CA ILE A 347 -3.99 15.11 18.40
C ILE A 347 -4.01 15.74 19.81
N ASP A 348 -3.35 15.13 20.80
CA ASP A 348 -3.16 15.69 22.15
C ASP A 348 -2.54 17.10 22.15
N TYR A 349 -1.69 17.42 21.15
CA TYR A 349 -1.02 18.72 21.12
C TYR A 349 -1.95 19.87 20.74
N MET A 350 -3.06 19.57 20.09
CA MET A 350 -3.99 20.55 19.54
C MET A 350 -4.82 21.21 20.65
N ASP A 351 -5.24 22.46 20.44
CA ASP A 351 -6.25 23.09 21.29
C ASP A 351 -7.61 22.44 21.01
N ARG A 352 -8.05 21.56 21.91
CA ARG A 352 -9.34 20.86 21.80
C ARG A 352 -9.51 20.19 20.44
N TYR A 353 -8.46 19.52 19.97
CA TYR A 353 -8.41 18.75 18.71
C TYR A 353 -8.62 19.56 17.42
N LYS A 354 -8.50 20.89 17.45
CA LYS A 354 -8.58 21.72 16.24
C LYS A 354 -7.24 21.74 15.51
N ASP A 355 -7.23 21.43 14.22
CA ASP A 355 -6.02 21.51 13.41
C ASP A 355 -5.38 22.90 13.40
N PHE A 356 -4.05 22.92 13.25
CA PHE A 356 -3.21 24.13 13.23
C PHE A 356 -3.27 24.98 14.51
N THR A 357 -3.51 24.34 15.66
CA THR A 357 -3.51 24.97 16.98
C THR A 357 -2.57 24.26 17.95
N ILE A 358 -2.27 24.90 19.08
CA ILE A 358 -1.46 24.32 20.16
C ILE A 358 -2.25 24.52 21.47
N GLY A 359 -2.58 23.42 22.13
CA GLY A 359 -3.26 23.42 23.43
C GLY A 359 -2.35 23.92 24.56
N SER A 360 -2.95 24.35 25.66
CA SER A 360 -2.23 24.90 26.81
C SER A 360 -1.21 23.91 27.41
N SER A 361 -1.57 22.62 27.47
CA SER A 361 -0.71 21.52 27.93
C SER A 361 0.50 21.23 27.03
N PHE A 362 0.55 21.85 25.84
CA PHE A 362 1.61 21.74 24.83
C PHE A 362 2.16 23.10 24.41
N SER A 363 1.94 24.16 25.18
CA SER A 363 2.37 25.53 24.85
C SER A 363 3.87 25.67 24.56
N GLU A 364 4.74 24.86 25.17
CA GLU A 364 6.18 24.83 24.89
C GLU A 364 6.59 23.88 23.75
N LEU A 365 5.65 23.26 23.04
CA LEU A 365 5.94 22.33 21.94
C LEU A 365 6.89 22.94 20.89
N PRO A 366 6.72 24.19 20.42
CA PRO A 366 7.69 24.84 19.53
C PRO A 366 9.13 24.77 20.02
N LYS A 367 9.33 25.06 21.32
CA LYS A 367 10.64 25.07 21.95
C LYS A 367 11.17 23.64 22.07
N PHE A 368 10.33 22.69 22.47
CA PHE A 368 10.75 21.29 22.60
C PHE A 368 11.12 20.65 21.25
N VAL A 369 10.37 20.91 20.18
CA VAL A 369 10.70 20.46 18.82
C VAL A 369 12.07 21.01 18.39
N LYS A 370 12.35 22.29 18.68
CA LYS A 370 13.66 22.88 18.43
C LYS A 370 14.77 22.19 19.22
N ASP A 371 14.52 21.88 20.49
CA ASP A 371 15.49 21.22 21.37
C ASP A 371 15.77 19.77 20.96
N LEU A 372 14.75 19.01 20.54
CA LEU A 372 14.92 17.66 19.96
C LEU A 372 15.84 17.69 18.74
N LYS A 373 15.61 18.67 17.85
CA LYS A 373 16.38 18.85 16.63
C LYS A 373 17.82 19.31 16.92
N SER A 374 18.03 20.27 17.81
CA SER A 374 19.37 20.81 18.09
C SER A 374 20.23 19.90 18.95
N ASN A 375 19.64 19.21 19.93
CA ASN A 375 20.40 18.45 20.93
C ASN A 375 20.59 16.99 20.52
N TYR A 376 19.61 16.41 19.82
CA TYR A 376 19.58 14.97 19.50
C TYR A 376 19.51 14.69 18.00
N ASN A 377 19.35 15.71 17.15
CA ASN A 377 19.06 15.56 15.72
C ASN A 377 17.78 14.75 15.43
N ILE A 378 16.86 14.69 16.39
CA ILE A 378 15.57 14.00 16.25
C ILE A 378 14.60 14.90 15.49
N LYS A 379 13.90 14.31 14.52
CA LYS A 379 12.89 14.97 13.67
C LYS A 379 11.51 14.84 14.28
N THR A 380 10.56 15.66 13.87
CA THR A 380 9.20 15.60 14.42
C THR A 380 8.13 15.56 13.34
N PHE A 381 7.17 14.66 13.52
CA PHE A 381 5.92 14.64 12.78
C PHE A 381 4.79 15.20 13.63
N LEU A 382 3.90 15.95 13.00
CA LEU A 382 2.62 16.32 13.58
C LEU A 382 1.49 15.69 12.77
N ILE A 383 0.46 15.23 13.48
CA ILE A 383 -0.81 14.85 12.87
C ILE A 383 -1.63 16.07 12.48
N PHE A 384 -2.31 15.97 11.35
CA PHE A 384 -3.38 16.86 10.93
C PHE A 384 -4.54 16.01 10.40
N ASP A 385 -5.75 16.33 10.86
CA ASP A 385 -6.96 15.74 10.32
C ASP A 385 -7.54 16.65 9.22
N PRO A 386 -8.36 16.14 8.30
CA PRO A 386 -9.07 16.97 7.34
C PRO A 386 -10.29 17.67 7.95
N ALA A 387 -10.72 17.29 9.14
CA ALA A 387 -11.95 17.73 9.76
C ALA A 387 -11.79 19.10 10.46
N ILE A 388 -12.04 20.18 9.72
CA ILE A 388 -11.81 21.55 10.19
C ILE A 388 -13.03 22.09 10.95
N GLU A 389 -12.89 22.37 12.24
CA GLU A 389 -13.93 23.00 13.06
C GLU A 389 -14.42 24.30 12.43
N VAL A 390 -15.73 24.53 12.34
CA VAL A 390 -16.24 25.66 11.55
C VAL A 390 -16.32 27.01 12.28
N ASP A 391 -15.90 27.06 13.54
CA ASP A 391 -16.04 28.24 14.41
C ASP A 391 -14.70 28.73 14.98
N TYR A 392 -13.67 28.76 14.13
CA TYR A 392 -12.35 29.31 14.47
C TYR A 392 -11.60 29.86 13.25
N ASP A 393 -10.43 30.44 13.51
CA ASP A 393 -9.73 31.27 12.53
C ASP A 393 -9.23 30.54 11.28
N VAL A 394 -8.90 29.26 11.36
CA VAL A 394 -8.44 28.48 10.19
C VAL A 394 -9.58 28.34 9.18
N PHE A 395 -10.78 27.96 9.65
CA PHE A 395 -11.96 27.88 8.79
C PHE A 395 -12.33 29.25 8.23
N LYS A 396 -12.31 30.30 9.06
CA LYS A 396 -12.51 31.69 8.62
C LYS A 396 -11.57 32.07 7.46
N ARG A 397 -10.25 31.83 7.62
CA ARG A 397 -9.27 32.09 6.55
C ARG A 397 -9.53 31.26 5.30
N GLY A 398 -10.02 30.02 5.46
CA GLY A 398 -10.48 29.18 4.35
C GLY A 398 -11.60 29.84 3.57
N ARG A 399 -12.62 30.36 4.27
CA ARG A 399 -13.72 31.12 3.65
C ARG A 399 -13.23 32.40 2.96
N GLU A 400 -12.34 33.16 3.61
CA GLU A 400 -11.74 34.39 3.04
C GLU A 400 -10.91 34.13 1.78
N LYS A 401 -10.30 32.94 1.69
CA LYS A 401 -9.53 32.48 0.51
C LYS A 401 -10.37 31.72 -0.52
N ASN A 402 -11.69 31.67 -0.36
CA ASN A 402 -12.60 30.92 -1.22
C ASN A 402 -12.26 29.42 -1.33
N ALA A 403 -11.69 28.80 -0.29
CA ALA A 403 -11.53 27.36 -0.23
C ALA A 403 -12.91 26.68 -0.27
N SER A 404 -13.05 25.67 -1.12
CA SER A 404 -14.24 24.83 -1.16
C SER A 404 -14.17 23.73 -0.11
N PHE A 405 -15.35 23.34 0.36
CA PHE A 405 -15.57 22.27 1.31
C PHE A 405 -16.64 21.36 0.73
N VAL A 406 -16.67 20.09 1.14
CA VAL A 406 -17.74 19.17 0.74
C VAL A 406 -19.08 19.78 1.15
N SER A 407 -20.02 19.87 0.20
CA SER A 407 -21.26 20.60 0.37
C SER A 407 -22.47 19.77 -0.04
N TRP A 408 -23.66 20.12 0.44
CA TRP A 408 -24.92 19.55 -0.05
C TRP A 408 -25.18 19.97 -1.50
N SER A 409 -25.43 19.00 -2.37
CA SER A 409 -25.81 19.24 -3.77
C SER A 409 -27.15 19.99 -3.90
N TYR A 410 -28.03 19.88 -2.89
CA TYR A 410 -29.34 20.52 -2.89
C TYR A 410 -29.56 21.29 -1.58
N SER A 411 -29.89 22.58 -1.68
CA SER A 411 -30.06 23.45 -0.50
C SER A 411 -31.18 23.01 0.45
N ASN A 412 -32.19 22.28 -0.02
CA ASN A 412 -33.27 21.75 0.82
C ASN A 412 -32.84 20.56 1.69
N LEU A 413 -31.64 20.00 1.48
CA LEU A 413 -31.08 18.92 2.30
C LEU A 413 -30.16 19.45 3.41
N VAL A 414 -29.77 20.72 3.35
CA VAL A 414 -28.91 21.34 4.35
C VAL A 414 -29.60 21.27 5.71
N GLN A 415 -28.91 20.72 6.72
CA GLN A 415 -29.34 20.77 8.11
C GLN A 415 -29.17 22.21 8.64
N THR A 416 -30.12 23.08 8.30
CA THR A 416 -30.08 24.50 8.69
C THR A 416 -30.06 24.71 10.19
N SER A 417 -30.56 23.75 10.98
CA SER A 417 -30.41 23.73 12.44
C SER A 417 -28.95 23.75 12.89
N ILE A 418 -28.06 23.10 12.13
CA ILE A 418 -26.62 23.04 12.39
C ILE A 418 -25.92 24.24 11.75
N ASN A 419 -26.08 24.46 10.45
CA ASN A 419 -25.38 25.52 9.72
C ASN A 419 -25.63 26.91 10.31
N ASN A 420 -26.84 27.18 10.82
CA ASN A 420 -27.16 28.47 11.41
C ASN A 420 -26.58 28.71 12.82
N LEU A 421 -25.98 27.69 13.45
CA LEU A 421 -25.28 27.85 14.74
C LEU A 421 -23.97 28.64 14.60
N TYR A 422 -23.36 28.60 13.42
CA TYR A 422 -22.01 29.14 13.22
C TYR A 422 -22.00 30.28 12.19
N PRO A 423 -21.33 31.42 12.48
CA PRO A 423 -21.33 32.59 11.60
C PRO A 423 -20.86 32.30 10.16
N TYR A 424 -19.87 31.41 9.99
CA TYR A 424 -19.20 31.17 8.71
C TYR A 424 -19.86 30.09 7.84
N THR A 425 -20.80 29.33 8.39
CA THR A 425 -21.59 28.31 7.66
C THR A 425 -23.06 28.66 7.56
N LYS A 426 -23.51 29.70 8.27
CA LYS A 426 -24.87 30.25 8.19
C LYS A 426 -25.27 30.53 6.74
N ASN A 427 -26.43 30.02 6.33
CA ASN A 427 -26.96 30.12 4.96
C ASN A 427 -26.04 29.56 3.85
N THR A 428 -25.08 28.70 4.18
CA THR A 428 -24.25 28.00 3.19
C THR A 428 -24.74 26.56 2.99
N ASN A 429 -24.37 25.95 1.86
CA ASN A 429 -24.62 24.54 1.60
C ASN A 429 -23.55 23.61 2.19
N ILE A 430 -22.57 24.11 2.97
CA ILE A 430 -21.47 23.28 3.48
C ILE A 430 -22.04 22.13 4.33
N MET A 431 -21.57 20.91 4.06
CA MET A 431 -21.95 19.73 4.83
C MET A 431 -21.13 19.68 6.10
N LEU A 432 -21.80 19.50 7.24
CA LEU A 432 -21.19 19.57 8.56
C LEU A 432 -21.30 18.21 9.26
N GLY A 433 -20.16 17.74 9.74
CA GLY A 433 -20.01 16.48 10.45
C GLY A 433 -19.61 16.65 11.91
N VAL A 434 -19.36 15.54 12.59
CA VAL A 434 -18.90 15.45 13.97
C VAL A 434 -17.71 14.50 14.06
N VAL A 435 -16.56 15.03 14.48
CA VAL A 435 -15.28 14.30 14.63
C VAL A 435 -14.67 14.67 16.00
N TRP A 436 -13.37 14.96 16.07
CA TRP A 436 -12.66 15.22 17.32
C TRP A 436 -12.95 16.59 17.96
N PRO A 437 -13.03 17.71 17.21
CA PRO A 437 -13.30 19.01 17.79
C PRO A 437 -14.64 19.08 18.54
N ASP A 438 -14.77 20.03 19.47
CA ASP A 438 -15.96 20.19 20.32
C ASP A 438 -17.21 20.66 19.56
N LYS A 439 -17.04 21.16 18.33
CA LYS A 439 -18.09 21.71 17.46
C LYS A 439 -18.07 21.00 16.11
N HIS A 440 -19.10 21.26 15.30
CA HIS A 440 -19.19 20.66 13.97
C HIS A 440 -18.01 21.06 13.09
N VAL A 441 -17.65 20.15 12.19
CA VAL A 441 -16.50 20.27 11.30
C VAL A 441 -16.95 20.29 9.84
N ALA A 442 -16.12 20.85 8.96
CA ALA A 442 -16.26 20.77 7.52
C ALA A 442 -15.00 20.12 6.92
N PHE A 443 -15.20 19.37 5.83
CA PHE A 443 -14.12 18.68 5.12
C PHE A 443 -13.70 19.49 3.90
N PRO A 444 -12.44 19.92 3.79
CA PRO A 444 -11.91 20.58 2.60
C PRO A 444 -12.13 19.73 1.35
N ASP A 445 -12.58 20.36 0.29
CA ASP A 445 -12.70 19.69 -1.00
C ASP A 445 -11.33 19.74 -1.70
N PHE A 446 -10.46 18.79 -1.38
CA PHE A 446 -9.11 18.67 -1.95
C PHE A 446 -9.10 18.34 -3.45
N LEU A 447 -10.27 18.06 -4.04
CA LEU A 447 -10.46 17.89 -5.47
C LEU A 447 -10.90 19.19 -6.17
N ASP A 448 -10.92 20.32 -5.45
CA ASP A 448 -11.14 21.65 -6.02
C ASP A 448 -10.17 21.95 -7.17
N THR A 449 -10.73 22.19 -8.36
CA THR A 449 -9.96 22.46 -9.58
C THR A 449 -9.54 23.92 -9.73
N THR A 450 -9.94 24.80 -8.80
CA THR A 450 -9.59 26.23 -8.83
C THR A 450 -8.31 26.58 -8.08
N ASP A 451 -7.62 25.57 -7.51
CA ASP A 451 -6.47 25.69 -6.60
C ASP A 451 -6.75 26.47 -5.29
N ASN A 452 -7.96 26.98 -5.05
CA ASN A 452 -8.26 27.79 -3.85
C ASN A 452 -8.10 26.98 -2.56
N THR A 453 -8.66 25.77 -2.51
CA THR A 453 -8.50 24.87 -1.36
C THR A 453 -7.03 24.49 -1.13
N LEU A 454 -6.29 24.16 -2.20
CA LEU A 454 -4.85 23.87 -2.13
C LEU A 454 -4.05 25.06 -1.58
N ASN A 455 -4.30 26.26 -2.10
CA ASN A 455 -3.58 27.48 -1.72
C ASN A 455 -3.85 27.87 -0.26
N TRP A 456 -5.08 27.72 0.21
CA TRP A 456 -5.40 27.89 1.63
C TRP A 456 -4.73 26.82 2.49
N TRP A 457 -4.82 25.55 2.12
CA TRP A 457 -4.20 24.46 2.87
C TRP A 457 -2.67 24.63 2.98
N SER A 458 -2.02 24.99 1.87
CA SER A 458 -0.58 25.33 1.84
C SER A 458 -0.25 26.52 2.74
N TYR A 459 -1.11 27.54 2.76
CA TYR A 459 -0.95 28.69 3.65
C TYR A 459 -1.02 28.28 5.13
N GLU A 460 -2.01 27.47 5.53
CA GLU A 460 -2.16 27.01 6.92
C GLU A 460 -0.99 26.12 7.36
N LEU A 461 -0.57 25.18 6.50
CA LEU A 461 0.62 24.37 6.70
C LEU A 461 1.86 25.23 6.95
N GLY A 462 2.11 26.22 6.09
CA GLY A 462 3.24 27.13 6.25
C GLY A 462 3.14 28.01 7.50
N TYR A 463 1.96 28.57 7.75
CA TYR A 463 1.70 29.44 8.90
C TYR A 463 1.89 28.70 10.23
N PHE A 464 1.50 27.44 10.28
CA PHE A 464 1.72 26.61 11.46
C PHE A 464 3.16 26.12 11.56
N TRP A 465 3.80 25.81 10.43
CA TRP A 465 5.22 25.44 10.38
C TRP A 465 6.15 26.56 10.88
N ASP A 466 5.79 27.82 10.68
CA ASP A 466 6.50 28.97 11.26
C ASP A 466 6.45 28.99 12.81
N LYS A 467 5.42 28.38 13.40
CA LYS A 467 5.27 28.25 14.85
C LYS A 467 5.95 27.00 15.38
N VAL A 468 5.71 25.86 14.75
CA VAL A 468 6.31 24.56 15.12
C VAL A 468 7.08 24.04 13.92
N ASN A 469 8.41 24.02 14.02
CA ASN A 469 9.30 23.62 12.92
C ASN A 469 9.34 22.10 12.71
N PHE A 470 8.19 21.48 12.42
CA PHE A 470 8.08 20.05 12.15
C PHE A 470 8.72 19.65 10.82
N ASP A 471 9.11 18.37 10.68
CA ASP A 471 9.88 17.85 9.55
C ASP A 471 9.04 16.93 8.64
N GLY A 472 7.95 16.37 9.15
CA GLY A 472 7.02 15.53 8.40
C GLY A 472 5.58 15.69 8.84
N ILE A 473 4.65 15.22 8.01
CA ILE A 473 3.21 15.31 8.25
C ILE A 473 2.59 13.92 8.27
N TRP A 474 1.77 13.69 9.28
CA TRP A 474 0.85 12.57 9.39
C TRP A 474 -0.55 13.09 9.05
N ILE A 475 -1.23 12.53 8.06
CA ILE A 475 -2.66 12.81 7.83
C ILE A 475 -3.50 11.60 8.20
N ASP A 476 -4.55 11.83 8.98
CA ASP A 476 -5.44 10.82 9.53
C ASP A 476 -6.91 11.19 9.29
N MET A 477 -7.85 10.30 9.59
CA MET A 477 -9.30 10.53 9.46
C MET A 477 -9.76 10.89 8.03
N ASN A 478 -8.95 10.55 7.04
CA ASN A 478 -9.10 11.00 5.66
C ASN A 478 -9.75 9.98 4.71
N GLU A 479 -10.36 8.93 5.26
CA GLU A 479 -11.46 8.19 4.65
C GLU A 479 -12.80 8.96 4.78
N PRO A 480 -12.74 10.29 4.66
CA PRO A 480 -13.37 11.31 5.52
C PRO A 480 -14.28 10.72 6.59
N SER A 481 -13.69 10.48 7.75
CA SER A 481 -14.35 9.83 8.89
C SER A 481 -15.33 10.78 9.57
N ASP A 482 -16.59 10.35 9.74
CA ASP A 482 -17.59 11.04 10.55
C ASP A 482 -18.16 10.08 11.60
N PHE A 483 -18.14 10.44 12.87
CA PHE A 483 -18.34 9.45 13.94
C PHE A 483 -19.74 8.89 14.05
N SER A 484 -20.76 9.67 13.69
CA SER A 484 -22.15 9.40 14.08
C SER A 484 -23.17 9.73 12.99
N THR A 485 -22.75 9.68 11.72
CA THR A 485 -23.67 9.86 10.58
C THR A 485 -24.87 8.92 10.67
N ASN A 486 -26.07 9.52 10.58
CA ASN A 486 -27.38 8.91 10.77
C ASN A 486 -27.70 8.37 12.17
N GLU A 487 -26.77 8.38 13.13
CA GLU A 487 -27.00 7.92 14.50
C GLU A 487 -27.88 8.91 15.29
N ALA A 488 -28.66 8.42 16.25
CA ALA A 488 -29.58 9.27 17.02
C ALA A 488 -28.87 10.30 17.92
N LYS A 489 -27.66 9.99 18.38
CA LYS A 489 -26.82 10.83 19.23
C LYS A 489 -25.36 10.63 18.83
N VAL A 490 -24.52 11.63 19.10
CA VAL A 490 -23.07 11.45 18.99
C VAL A 490 -22.59 10.44 20.04
N PHE A 491 -21.55 9.67 19.74
CA PHE A 491 -20.80 8.92 20.77
C PHE A 491 -20.45 9.81 21.98
N ALA A 492 -20.30 9.20 23.16
CA ALA A 492 -20.11 9.91 24.43
C ALA A 492 -19.01 11.00 24.41
N ASN A 493 -18.00 10.85 23.55
CA ASN A 493 -16.90 11.82 23.41
C ASN A 493 -17.33 13.14 22.73
N GLY A 494 -18.42 13.18 21.97
CA GLY A 494 -18.94 14.41 21.33
C GLY A 494 -19.97 15.18 22.17
N CYS A 495 -20.11 14.84 23.45
CA CYS A 495 -21.02 15.50 24.38
C CYS A 495 -20.22 16.30 25.41
N ASN A 496 -20.20 17.63 25.29
CA ASN A 496 -19.56 18.51 26.29
C ASN A 496 -20.32 18.39 27.63
N GLY A 497 -19.71 17.74 28.62
CA GLY A 497 -20.15 17.82 30.02
C GLY A 497 -21.50 17.17 30.37
N GLY A 498 -21.92 16.14 29.62
CA GLY A 498 -22.89 15.16 30.14
C GLY A 498 -24.26 15.10 29.46
N ASN A 499 -24.77 16.16 28.82
CA ASN A 499 -26.11 16.12 28.17
C ASN A 499 -26.30 16.94 26.89
N ASN A 500 -25.46 17.93 26.57
CA ASN A 500 -25.56 18.69 25.32
C ASN A 500 -24.61 18.10 24.27
N CYS A 501 -25.12 17.16 23.49
CA CYS A 501 -24.39 16.58 22.37
C CYS A 501 -24.67 17.38 21.09
N LEU A 502 -23.70 17.39 20.16
CA LEU A 502 -23.91 17.95 18.82
C LEU A 502 -25.01 17.18 18.08
N GLU A 503 -25.69 17.83 17.14
CA GLU A 503 -26.61 17.16 16.22
C GLU A 503 -25.78 16.35 15.22
N THR A 504 -26.17 15.13 14.90
CA THR A 504 -25.42 14.29 13.96
C THR A 504 -25.78 14.61 12.51
N LEU A 505 -24.85 14.34 11.58
CA LEU A 505 -25.11 14.41 10.15
C LEU A 505 -26.23 13.43 9.74
N LYS A 506 -27.22 13.89 8.98
CA LYS A 506 -28.39 13.12 8.53
C LYS A 506 -28.42 13.02 7.01
N CYS A 507 -27.98 11.90 6.49
CA CYS A 507 -28.05 11.60 5.06
C CYS A 507 -29.44 11.08 4.67
N PRO A 508 -29.91 11.34 3.43
CA PRO A 508 -31.19 10.84 2.96
C PRO A 508 -31.16 9.32 2.81
N LEU A 509 -31.86 8.60 3.68
CA LEU A 509 -31.98 7.13 3.61
C LEU A 509 -33.28 6.64 2.95
N THR A 510 -34.25 7.55 2.78
CA THR A 510 -35.52 7.33 2.09
C THR A 510 -35.86 8.51 1.17
N GLY A 511 -36.84 8.31 0.28
CA GLY A 511 -37.31 9.34 -0.65
C GLY A 511 -36.43 9.48 -1.91
N PRO A 512 -36.63 10.54 -2.70
CA PRO A 512 -35.99 10.67 -4.02
C PRO A 512 -34.47 10.83 -3.96
N TYR A 513 -33.91 11.28 -2.83
CA TYR A 513 -32.48 11.53 -2.67
C TYR A 513 -31.71 10.35 -2.08
N SER A 514 -32.39 9.26 -1.67
CA SER A 514 -31.73 8.15 -0.98
C SER A 514 -30.94 7.22 -1.89
N GLU A 515 -31.03 7.40 -3.19
CA GLU A 515 -30.38 6.56 -4.19
C GLU A 515 -28.83 6.56 -4.15
N TYR A 516 -28.20 7.48 -3.38
CA TYR A 516 -26.75 7.55 -3.24
C TYR A 516 -26.25 6.91 -1.94
N ASP A 517 -26.90 7.22 -0.81
CA ASP A 517 -26.53 6.67 0.50
C ASP A 517 -27.10 5.26 0.72
N ASN A 518 -28.25 4.98 0.12
CA ASN A 518 -29.01 3.74 0.22
C ASN A 518 -29.43 3.21 -1.17
N PRO A 519 -28.48 2.94 -2.09
CA PRO A 519 -28.79 2.40 -3.41
C PRO A 519 -29.37 0.98 -3.34
N ASN A 520 -30.02 0.54 -4.41
CA ASN A 520 -30.56 -0.82 -4.55
C ASN A 520 -29.50 -1.91 -4.37
N TYR A 521 -28.25 -1.61 -4.74
CA TYR A 521 -27.09 -2.46 -4.50
C TYR A 521 -26.00 -1.66 -3.78
N LYS A 522 -25.58 -2.15 -2.61
CA LYS A 522 -24.77 -1.38 -1.67
C LYS A 522 -23.31 -1.82 -1.57
N THR A 523 -22.93 -2.88 -2.28
CA THR A 523 -21.69 -3.66 -2.07
C THR A 523 -21.60 -4.34 -0.71
N TYR A 524 -20.76 -5.37 -0.64
CA TYR A 524 -20.45 -6.14 0.56
C TYR A 524 -19.93 -5.28 1.71
N ASN A 525 -19.23 -4.17 1.39
CA ASN A 525 -18.70 -3.21 2.36
C ASN A 525 -19.77 -2.70 3.35
N VAL A 526 -21.02 -2.59 2.91
CA VAL A 526 -22.12 -2.14 3.78
C VAL A 526 -22.56 -3.25 4.74
N TYR A 527 -22.59 -4.50 4.30
CA TYR A 527 -23.04 -5.61 5.13
C TYR A 527 -21.97 -6.08 6.13
N GLU A 528 -20.69 -6.03 5.73
CA GLU A 528 -19.56 -6.44 6.57
C GLU A 528 -19.44 -5.61 7.85
N TYR A 529 -19.73 -4.30 7.77
CA TYR A 529 -19.68 -3.42 8.94
C TYR A 529 -20.75 -3.73 10.01
N GLY A 530 -21.87 -4.35 9.61
CA GLY A 530 -22.93 -4.78 10.53
C GLY A 530 -24.34 -4.31 10.16
N GLY A 531 -25.28 -4.50 11.10
CA GLY A 531 -26.70 -4.18 10.90
C GLY A 531 -26.99 -2.67 10.87
N ASN A 532 -28.02 -2.27 10.11
CA ASN A 532 -28.44 -0.86 9.92
C ASN A 532 -27.37 0.07 9.31
N THR A 533 -26.45 -0.49 8.53
CA THR A 533 -25.37 0.23 7.84
C THR A 533 -25.80 0.69 6.44
N TYR A 534 -25.23 1.80 5.99
CA TYR A 534 -25.40 2.40 4.66
C TYR A 534 -24.03 2.82 4.10
N LEU A 535 -23.98 3.29 2.85
CA LEU A 535 -22.70 3.77 2.29
C LEU A 535 -22.11 4.94 3.09
N SER A 536 -22.97 5.81 3.65
CA SER A 536 -22.57 6.94 4.49
C SER A 536 -22.26 6.57 5.94
N THR A 537 -22.34 5.30 6.34
CA THR A 537 -21.97 4.94 7.73
C THR A 537 -20.48 5.20 7.93
N LYS A 538 -20.16 5.91 9.02
CA LYS A 538 -18.81 6.37 9.38
C LYS A 538 -18.15 7.33 8.38
N THR A 539 -18.92 8.04 7.57
CA THR A 539 -18.39 9.01 6.59
C THR A 539 -19.46 10.04 6.20
N LEU A 540 -19.12 10.98 5.32
CA LEU A 540 -20.05 11.99 4.81
C LEU A 540 -21.17 11.38 3.94
N CYS A 541 -22.22 12.17 3.68
CA CYS A 541 -23.29 11.72 2.78
C CYS A 541 -22.81 11.63 1.34
N MET A 542 -23.09 10.52 0.68
CA MET A 542 -22.73 10.22 -0.71
C MET A 542 -23.30 11.23 -1.71
N ILE A 543 -24.43 11.87 -1.38
CA ILE A 543 -25.02 12.95 -2.18
C ILE A 543 -24.26 14.29 -2.07
N GLY A 544 -23.19 14.34 -1.26
CA GLY A 544 -22.31 15.50 -1.18
C GLY A 544 -21.71 15.88 -2.52
N SER A 545 -21.45 17.17 -2.71
CA SER A 545 -20.80 17.74 -3.88
C SER A 545 -19.34 18.02 -3.56
N THR A 546 -18.48 17.65 -4.51
CA THR A 546 -17.03 17.83 -4.51
C THR A 546 -16.59 18.53 -5.80
N MET A 547 -15.28 18.72 -6.01
CA MET A 547 -14.72 19.38 -7.20
C MET A 547 -15.35 20.75 -7.48
N ASN A 548 -15.59 21.51 -6.40
CA ASN A 548 -16.22 22.82 -6.40
C ASN A 548 -17.57 22.83 -7.16
N GLY A 549 -18.45 21.87 -6.86
CA GLY A 549 -19.78 21.77 -7.45
C GLY A 549 -19.90 20.85 -8.66
N ASN A 550 -18.78 20.36 -9.20
CA ASN A 550 -18.75 19.56 -10.44
C ASN A 550 -18.63 18.04 -10.19
N GLY A 551 -18.38 17.65 -8.95
CA GLY A 551 -18.19 16.27 -8.51
C GLY A 551 -19.31 15.82 -7.57
N LEU A 552 -19.46 14.50 -7.47
CA LEU A 552 -20.38 13.84 -6.55
C LEU A 552 -19.56 12.95 -5.61
N PHE A 553 -19.77 13.11 -4.31
CA PHE A 553 -19.01 12.41 -3.27
C PHE A 553 -19.12 10.89 -3.39
N TYR A 554 -20.28 10.37 -3.81
CA TYR A 554 -20.49 8.98 -4.21
C TYR A 554 -19.42 8.40 -5.16
N ASN A 555 -18.86 9.24 -6.03
CA ASN A 555 -17.79 8.88 -6.96
C ASN A 555 -16.39 9.17 -6.39
N THR A 556 -16.26 10.23 -5.59
CA THR A 556 -14.96 10.76 -5.15
C THR A 556 -14.55 10.33 -3.75
N LYS A 557 -15.40 9.65 -2.98
CA LYS A 557 -15.14 9.30 -1.58
C LYS A 557 -13.83 8.55 -1.38
N ASN A 558 -13.61 7.47 -2.13
CA ASN A 558 -12.37 6.68 -2.07
C ASN A 558 -11.15 7.44 -2.62
N LEU A 559 -11.32 8.65 -3.19
CA LEU A 559 -10.23 9.50 -3.66
C LEU A 559 -9.82 10.56 -2.62
N TYR A 560 -10.57 10.71 -1.53
CA TYR A 560 -10.36 11.81 -0.60
C TYR A 560 -8.96 11.75 0.02
N GLY A 561 -8.57 10.60 0.61
CA GLY A 561 -7.22 10.44 1.17
C GLY A 561 -6.09 10.60 0.17
N TRP A 562 -6.29 10.14 -1.07
CA TRP A 562 -5.36 10.41 -2.17
C TRP A 562 -5.25 11.92 -2.45
N SER A 563 -6.38 12.61 -2.60
CA SER A 563 -6.41 14.03 -2.92
C SER A 563 -5.82 14.90 -1.80
N GLU A 564 -6.06 14.54 -0.54
CA GLU A 564 -5.42 15.18 0.61
C GLU A 564 -3.92 14.90 0.64
N THR A 565 -3.47 13.65 0.40
CA THR A 565 -2.04 13.33 0.32
C THR A 565 -1.35 14.21 -0.72
N VAL A 566 -1.97 14.38 -1.91
CA VAL A 566 -1.48 15.26 -2.97
C VAL A 566 -1.45 16.72 -2.51
N ALA A 567 -2.55 17.22 -1.95
CA ALA A 567 -2.68 18.61 -1.52
C ALA A 567 -1.70 18.95 -0.39
N THR A 568 -1.56 18.06 0.60
CA THR A 568 -0.63 18.20 1.72
C THR A 568 0.81 18.14 1.26
N LYS A 569 1.19 17.16 0.41
CA LYS A 569 2.56 17.07 -0.12
C LYS A 569 2.94 18.31 -0.91
N ARG A 570 2.09 18.73 -1.86
CA ARG A 570 2.32 19.96 -2.64
C ARG A 570 2.33 21.19 -1.74
N GLY A 571 1.39 21.25 -0.80
CA GLY A 571 1.20 22.38 0.09
C GLY A 571 2.40 22.63 1.00
N ILE A 572 2.96 21.59 1.62
CA ILE A 572 4.14 21.72 2.48
C ILE A 572 5.40 22.03 1.68
N ASP A 573 5.56 21.47 0.47
CA ASP A 573 6.69 21.80 -0.41
C ASP A 573 6.67 23.27 -0.82
N ILE A 574 5.51 23.79 -1.26
CA ILE A 574 5.32 25.21 -1.60
C ILE A 574 5.62 26.08 -0.38
N ALA A 575 5.04 25.74 0.78
CA ALA A 575 5.22 26.49 2.01
C ALA A 575 6.69 26.59 2.42
N LYS A 576 7.44 25.47 2.43
CA LYS A 576 8.86 25.46 2.80
C LYS A 576 9.75 26.14 1.76
N LYS A 577 9.51 25.92 0.47
CA LYS A 577 10.27 26.58 -0.60
C LYS A 577 10.14 28.10 -0.54
N SER A 578 8.94 28.63 -0.28
CA SER A 578 8.72 30.07 -0.11
C SER A 578 9.49 30.67 1.08
N ARG A 579 9.92 29.84 2.03
CA ARG A 579 10.72 30.18 3.22
C ARG A 579 12.21 29.88 3.03
N GLY A 580 12.65 29.49 1.84
CA GLY A 580 14.05 29.17 1.54
C GLY A 580 14.50 27.76 1.93
N TYR A 581 13.57 26.85 2.23
CA TYR A 581 13.86 25.45 2.57
C TYR A 581 13.52 24.52 1.40
N ASN A 582 14.52 23.81 0.88
CA ASN A 582 14.39 22.90 -0.26
C ASN A 582 14.51 21.42 0.12
N ASP A 583 14.56 21.10 1.41
CA ASP A 583 14.67 19.72 1.88
C ASP A 583 13.39 18.94 1.58
N ARG A 584 13.56 17.70 1.12
CA ARG A 584 12.45 16.79 0.84
C ARG A 584 11.57 16.58 2.08
N ASN A 585 10.26 16.78 1.89
CA ASN A 585 9.23 16.48 2.88
C ASN A 585 8.70 15.05 2.75
N VAL A 586 8.13 14.55 3.84
CA VAL A 586 7.43 13.28 3.89
C VAL A 586 6.01 13.50 4.42
N VAL A 587 5.05 12.92 3.70
CA VAL A 587 3.66 12.80 4.09
C VAL A 587 3.35 11.31 4.13
N PHE A 588 2.61 10.85 5.12
CA PHE A 588 2.06 9.51 5.11
C PHE A 588 0.61 9.57 5.60
N SER A 589 -0.22 8.70 5.03
CA SER A 589 -1.68 8.82 5.03
C SER A 589 -2.35 7.54 5.48
N ARG A 590 -3.51 7.66 6.16
CA ARG A 590 -4.35 6.50 6.47
C ARG A 590 -5.02 6.06 5.19
N SER A 591 -5.83 6.95 4.61
CA SER A 591 -6.58 6.65 3.42
C SER A 591 -5.70 6.73 2.19
N THR A 592 -5.81 5.74 1.30
CA THR A 592 -5.07 5.72 0.05
C THR A 592 -5.89 5.21 -1.12
N PHE A 593 -5.53 5.65 -2.32
CA PHE A 593 -6.01 5.11 -3.58
C PHE A 593 -4.82 4.79 -4.48
N ALA A 594 -5.04 4.03 -5.56
CA ALA A 594 -4.02 3.80 -6.58
C ALA A 594 -3.38 5.13 -7.03
N GLY A 595 -2.05 5.23 -6.90
CA GLY A 595 -1.28 6.45 -7.18
C GLY A 595 -0.89 7.29 -5.95
N SER A 596 -1.43 7.01 -4.75
CA SER A 596 -1.01 7.70 -3.50
C SER A 596 0.49 7.57 -3.23
N GLY A 597 1.09 6.43 -3.58
CA GLY A 597 2.51 6.18 -3.40
C GLY A 597 3.44 7.17 -4.09
N ASN A 598 2.96 7.90 -5.11
CA ASN A 598 3.73 8.94 -5.79
C ASN A 598 3.88 10.23 -4.96
N TYR A 599 3.15 10.37 -3.85
CA TYR A 599 3.09 11.60 -3.05
C TYR A 599 3.38 11.37 -1.56
N GLY A 600 3.08 10.18 -1.04
CA GLY A 600 3.28 9.85 0.36
C GLY A 600 3.27 8.36 0.62
N GLY A 601 3.52 7.99 1.88
CA GLY A 601 3.40 6.60 2.34
C GLY A 601 2.10 6.31 3.04
N HIS A 602 2.05 5.16 3.70
CA HIS A 602 0.85 4.64 4.35
C HIS A 602 1.22 3.88 5.64
N TRP A 603 0.41 3.99 6.69
CA TRP A 603 0.47 3.04 7.79
C TRP A 603 -0.79 2.18 7.76
N LEU A 604 -0.65 0.91 8.15
CA LEU A 604 -1.69 -0.12 8.06
C LEU A 604 -2.83 0.06 9.10
N GLY A 605 -3.03 1.30 9.57
CA GLY A 605 -4.06 1.69 10.50
C GLY A 605 -3.87 1.21 11.95
N ASP A 606 -4.97 1.27 12.68
CA ASP A 606 -5.06 1.13 14.13
C ASP A 606 -5.13 -0.34 14.56
N ASN A 607 -4.13 -1.13 14.14
CA ASN A 607 -4.09 -2.57 14.37
C ASN A 607 -4.10 -2.92 15.87
N ASN A 608 -4.65 -4.08 16.24
CA ASN A 608 -4.73 -4.50 17.64
C ASN A 608 -3.38 -5.02 18.16
N ALA A 609 -3.19 -4.95 19.48
CA ALA A 609 -2.09 -5.58 20.20
C ALA A 609 -2.30 -7.10 20.34
N LEU A 610 -2.46 -7.78 19.21
CA LEU A 610 -2.67 -9.22 19.11
C LEU A 610 -1.62 -9.88 18.20
N TRP A 611 -1.38 -11.17 18.44
CA TRP A 611 -0.49 -11.98 17.59
C TRP A 611 -1.04 -12.17 16.18
N ALA A 612 -2.36 -12.18 16.00
CA ALA A 612 -2.96 -12.29 14.68
C ALA A 612 -2.65 -11.05 13.83
N ASP A 613 -2.73 -9.86 14.43
CA ASP A 613 -2.41 -8.60 13.77
C ASP A 613 -0.92 -8.53 13.41
N LEU A 614 -0.01 -8.95 14.30
CA LEU A 614 1.41 -9.09 13.95
C LEU A 614 1.62 -9.91 12.66
N LYS A 615 0.88 -11.03 12.49
CA LYS A 615 0.98 -11.89 11.30
C LYS A 615 0.51 -11.19 10.03
N THR A 616 -0.67 -10.57 10.09
CA THR A 616 -1.27 -9.91 8.92
C THR A 616 -0.45 -8.70 8.48
N THR A 617 0.21 -7.99 9.40
CA THR A 617 1.10 -6.87 9.04
C THR A 617 2.24 -7.27 8.10
N VAL A 618 2.79 -8.49 8.25
CA VAL A 618 3.85 -9.01 7.37
C VAL A 618 3.34 -9.19 5.95
N ILE A 619 2.09 -9.65 5.80
CA ILE A 619 1.42 -9.83 4.50
C ILE A 619 1.11 -8.45 3.90
N SER A 620 0.44 -7.58 4.65
CA SER A 620 -0.02 -6.29 4.13
C SER A 620 1.14 -5.39 3.70
N VAL A 621 2.29 -5.41 4.38
CA VAL A 621 3.49 -4.68 3.92
C VAL A 621 3.95 -5.14 2.54
N GLN A 622 3.90 -6.46 2.25
CA GLN A 622 4.24 -6.99 0.93
C GLN A 622 3.23 -6.55 -0.13
N GLU A 623 1.94 -6.57 0.19
CA GLU A 623 0.87 -6.18 -0.74
C GLU A 623 0.90 -4.69 -1.07
N PHE A 624 1.14 -3.82 -0.09
CA PHE A 624 1.28 -2.38 -0.36
C PHE A 624 2.48 -2.05 -1.25
N ASN A 625 3.55 -2.84 -1.20
CA ASN A 625 4.62 -2.75 -2.19
C ASN A 625 4.12 -3.09 -3.60
N MET A 626 3.23 -4.09 -3.75
CA MET A 626 2.57 -4.40 -5.02
C MET A 626 1.62 -3.29 -5.47
N PHE A 627 0.96 -2.60 -4.52
CA PHE A 627 0.09 -1.45 -4.78
C PHE A 627 0.85 -0.16 -5.11
N GLY A 628 2.19 -0.18 -5.10
CA GLY A 628 3.03 0.96 -5.42
C GLY A 628 3.26 1.92 -4.25
N ILE A 629 3.12 1.45 -3.01
CA ILE A 629 3.42 2.21 -1.78
C ILE A 629 4.50 1.45 -1.01
N THR A 630 5.76 1.84 -1.18
CA THR A 630 6.91 1.14 -0.57
C THR A 630 7.29 1.66 0.81
N TYR A 631 6.93 2.91 1.14
CA TYR A 631 7.05 3.46 2.50
C TYR A 631 5.79 3.09 3.29
N VAL A 632 5.78 1.87 3.82
CA VAL A 632 4.65 1.25 4.52
C VAL A 632 5.10 0.44 5.74
N GLY A 633 4.22 0.31 6.72
CA GLY A 633 4.41 -0.43 7.98
C GLY A 633 3.21 -0.28 8.91
N SER A 634 3.21 -0.99 10.04
CA SER A 634 2.14 -0.98 11.03
C SER A 634 2.51 -0.22 12.29
N ASP A 635 1.56 -0.06 13.20
CA ASP A 635 1.84 0.37 14.56
C ASP A 635 2.48 -0.78 15.35
N VAL A 636 3.78 -0.63 15.57
CA VAL A 636 4.60 -1.64 16.23
C VAL A 636 4.21 -1.74 17.69
N CYS A 637 4.03 -2.98 18.14
CA CYS A 637 3.45 -3.41 19.42
C CYS A 637 1.92 -3.39 19.48
N GLY A 638 1.24 -2.92 18.43
CA GLY A 638 -0.21 -2.81 18.38
C GLY A 638 -0.69 -1.48 18.93
N PHE A 639 -1.64 -0.84 18.24
CA PHE A 639 -2.24 0.40 18.70
C PHE A 639 -3.35 0.14 19.72
N ASN A 640 -4.34 -0.67 19.34
CA ASN A 640 -5.52 -0.94 20.15
C ASN A 640 -5.30 -2.06 21.18
N GLY A 641 -5.68 -1.80 22.43
CA GLY A 641 -5.57 -2.76 23.54
C GLY A 641 -4.19 -2.76 24.22
N GLU A 642 -4.04 -3.63 25.21
CA GLU A 642 -2.81 -3.73 26.00
C GLU A 642 -1.83 -4.71 25.35
N SER A 643 -0.67 -4.21 24.90
CA SER A 643 0.42 -5.08 24.48
C SER A 643 1.12 -5.74 25.68
N ASN A 644 2.02 -6.66 25.37
CA ASN A 644 2.85 -7.33 26.36
C ASN A 644 4.29 -7.43 25.89
N GLU A 645 5.18 -7.71 26.84
CA GLU A 645 6.63 -7.76 26.63
C GLU A 645 7.03 -8.63 25.42
N GLU A 646 6.49 -9.85 25.31
CA GLU A 646 6.84 -10.76 24.21
C GLU A 646 6.33 -10.25 22.85
N LEU A 647 5.06 -9.87 22.77
CA LEU A 647 4.46 -9.41 21.53
C LEU A 647 5.18 -8.17 21.02
N CYS A 648 5.42 -7.19 21.90
CA CYS A 648 6.12 -5.97 21.54
C CYS A 648 7.56 -6.26 21.13
N LEU A 649 8.28 -7.15 21.84
CA LEU A 649 9.62 -7.59 21.47
C LEU A 649 9.68 -8.16 20.05
N ARG A 650 8.79 -9.11 19.72
CA ARG A 650 8.74 -9.73 18.38
C ARG A 650 8.34 -8.74 17.30
N TRP A 651 7.45 -7.81 17.63
CA TRP A 651 7.04 -6.76 16.69
C TRP A 651 8.19 -5.80 16.38
N GLN A 652 9.00 -5.42 17.37
CA GLN A 652 10.20 -4.60 17.14
C GLN A 652 11.21 -5.30 16.22
N GLN A 653 11.38 -6.62 16.38
CA GLN A 653 12.29 -7.42 15.56
C GLN A 653 11.89 -7.46 14.08
N VAL A 654 10.60 -7.66 13.77
CA VAL A 654 10.12 -7.68 12.37
C VAL A 654 9.90 -6.28 11.80
N GLY A 655 9.37 -5.35 12.61
CA GLY A 655 9.11 -3.97 12.21
C GLY A 655 10.37 -3.23 11.76
N ALA A 656 11.55 -3.60 12.29
CA ALA A 656 12.84 -3.07 11.86
C ALA A 656 13.18 -3.35 10.37
N PHE A 657 12.44 -4.23 9.69
CA PHE A 657 12.56 -4.48 8.25
C PHE A 657 11.48 -3.75 7.41
N HIS A 658 10.44 -3.22 8.04
CA HIS A 658 9.42 -2.42 7.36
C HIS A 658 9.92 -1.00 7.08
N SER A 659 9.51 -0.38 5.97
CA SER A 659 10.03 0.95 5.60
C SER A 659 9.56 2.03 6.59
N PHE A 660 8.28 1.99 6.96
CA PHE A 660 7.72 2.77 8.07
C PHE A 660 7.83 1.95 9.36
N PHE A 661 8.54 2.46 10.35
CA PHE A 661 8.85 1.72 11.58
C PHE A 661 8.58 2.59 12.81
N ARG A 662 7.31 2.64 13.21
CA ARG A 662 6.78 3.47 14.29
C ARG A 662 6.20 2.60 15.40
N ASN A 663 6.64 2.81 16.64
CA ASN A 663 5.89 2.36 17.81
C ASN A 663 4.79 3.39 18.09
N HIS A 664 3.55 2.92 18.22
CA HIS A 664 2.39 3.74 18.53
C HIS A 664 1.48 3.01 19.51
N ASN A 665 0.71 3.74 20.31
CA ASN A 665 -0.10 3.20 21.40
C ASN A 665 -1.33 4.07 21.58
N THR A 666 -2.45 3.46 21.95
CA THR A 666 -3.73 4.14 22.17
C THR A 666 -3.78 4.91 23.51
N ASN A 667 -4.68 5.88 23.59
CA ASN A 667 -4.91 6.65 24.80
C ASN A 667 -5.50 5.76 25.90
N GLY A 668 -5.03 5.96 27.13
CA GLY A 668 -5.48 5.20 28.30
C GLY A 668 -4.79 3.85 28.52
N ALA A 669 -4.15 3.26 27.49
CA ALA A 669 -3.42 2.01 27.63
C ALA A 669 -2.08 2.17 28.36
N SER A 670 -1.58 1.07 28.94
CA SER A 670 -0.28 1.05 29.60
C SER A 670 0.83 1.44 28.62
N PRO A 671 1.89 2.14 29.07
CA PRO A 671 3.03 2.44 28.21
C PRO A 671 3.64 1.17 27.61
N GLN A 672 4.07 1.25 26.35
CA GLN A 672 4.66 0.12 25.60
C GLN A 672 5.80 0.53 24.66
N ASP A 673 6.27 1.77 24.78
CA ASP A 673 7.48 2.20 24.10
C ASP A 673 8.67 1.36 24.53
N PRO A 674 9.71 1.23 23.70
CA PRO A 674 10.72 0.20 23.90
C PRO A 674 11.48 0.27 25.23
N ALA A 675 11.56 1.44 25.86
CA ALA A 675 12.17 1.64 27.17
C ALA A 675 11.36 1.09 28.36
N GLN A 676 10.14 0.57 28.13
CA GLN A 676 9.27 0.03 29.18
C GLN A 676 9.76 -1.28 29.79
N TRP A 677 10.25 -2.19 28.95
CA TRP A 677 10.73 -3.49 29.38
C TRP A 677 12.22 -3.64 29.01
N PRO A 678 13.10 -4.04 29.94
CA PRO A 678 14.52 -4.21 29.64
C PRO A 678 14.81 -5.16 28.48
N SER A 679 14.00 -6.20 28.30
CA SER A 679 14.13 -7.14 27.17
C SER A 679 13.76 -6.49 25.85
N VAL A 680 12.66 -5.72 25.80
CA VAL A 680 12.21 -4.97 24.61
C VAL A 680 13.21 -3.87 24.28
N THR A 681 13.75 -3.16 25.27
CA THR A 681 14.86 -2.21 25.09
C THR A 681 16.04 -2.89 24.40
N SER A 682 16.49 -4.03 24.93
CA SER A 682 17.64 -4.76 24.39
C SER A 682 17.39 -5.26 22.96
N ALA A 683 16.20 -5.82 22.70
CA ALA A 683 15.82 -6.30 21.38
C ALA A 683 15.70 -5.16 20.36
N THR A 684 15.12 -4.02 20.77
CA THR A 684 14.97 -2.84 19.92
C THR A 684 16.32 -2.21 19.58
N ILE A 685 17.23 -2.08 20.56
CA ILE A 685 18.61 -1.60 20.29
C ILE A 685 19.27 -2.51 19.24
N LYS A 686 19.11 -3.83 19.35
CA LYS A 686 19.71 -4.79 18.42
C LYS A 686 19.10 -4.72 17.03
N ALA A 687 17.77 -4.69 16.93
CA ALA A 687 17.04 -4.59 15.67
C ALA A 687 17.34 -3.26 14.96
N ASN A 688 17.36 -2.16 15.71
CA ASN A 688 17.69 -0.83 15.18
C ASN A 688 19.15 -0.77 14.75
N THR A 689 20.09 -1.29 15.55
CA THR A 689 21.51 -1.33 15.17
C THR A 689 21.73 -2.07 13.85
N PHE A 690 21.02 -3.17 13.65
CA PHE A 690 20.99 -3.87 12.36
C PHE A 690 20.44 -2.95 11.26
N ARG A 691 19.23 -2.42 11.43
CA ARG A 691 18.59 -1.55 10.45
C ARG A 691 19.49 -0.39 10.03
N TYR A 692 20.10 0.30 10.99
CA TYR A 692 20.99 1.43 10.73
C TYR A 692 22.31 1.02 10.07
N LYS A 693 22.86 -0.16 10.38
CA LYS A 693 24.02 -0.70 9.65
C LYS A 693 23.70 -0.88 8.16
N TYR A 694 22.49 -1.34 7.84
CA TYR A 694 22.02 -1.62 6.47
C TYR A 694 21.18 -0.49 5.85
N ILE A 695 21.09 0.69 6.48
CA ILE A 695 20.30 1.79 5.95
C ILE A 695 20.76 2.28 4.55
N PRO A 696 22.05 2.21 4.14
CA PRO A 696 22.44 2.56 2.77
C PRO A 696 21.82 1.63 1.72
N TYR A 697 21.65 0.35 2.07
CA TYR A 697 20.96 -0.62 1.23
C TYR A 697 19.45 -0.34 1.18
N LEU A 698 18.80 -0.17 2.34
CA LEU A 698 17.37 0.18 2.40
C LEU A 698 17.06 1.44 1.57
N TYR A 699 17.87 2.48 1.75
CA TYR A 699 17.71 3.73 0.99
C TYR A 699 17.90 3.51 -0.51
N SER A 700 18.85 2.66 -0.91
CA SER A 700 19.05 2.30 -2.32
C SER A 700 17.86 1.55 -2.92
N LEU A 701 17.19 0.69 -2.14
CA LEU A 701 15.96 0.04 -2.59
C LEU A 701 14.84 1.05 -2.84
N HIS A 702 14.66 2.01 -1.94
CA HIS A 702 13.71 3.11 -2.13
C HIS A 702 14.08 3.98 -3.34
N TYR A 703 15.36 4.31 -3.50
CA TYR A 703 15.85 5.08 -4.64
C TYR A 703 15.56 4.37 -5.97
N TYR A 704 15.84 3.08 -6.02
CA TYR A 704 15.54 2.24 -7.18
C TYR A 704 14.04 2.25 -7.47
N SER A 705 13.21 2.04 -6.45
CA SER A 705 11.75 2.03 -6.57
C SER A 705 11.21 3.38 -7.07
N THR A 706 11.74 4.51 -6.62
CA THR A 706 11.37 5.83 -7.14
C THR A 706 11.76 6.04 -8.60
N LEU A 707 12.94 5.57 -9.01
CA LEU A 707 13.41 5.75 -10.38
C LEU A 707 12.69 4.84 -11.38
N LYS A 708 12.51 3.56 -11.02
CA LYS A 708 12.11 2.49 -11.94
C LYS A 708 10.76 1.87 -11.61
N GLY A 709 10.15 2.21 -10.49
CA GLY A 709 9.03 1.47 -9.92
C GLY A 709 9.49 0.19 -9.24
N GLY A 710 8.55 -0.66 -8.85
CA GLY A 710 8.83 -1.95 -8.20
C GLY A 710 8.86 -1.87 -6.68
N THR A 711 9.38 -2.93 -6.06
CA THR A 711 9.14 -3.22 -4.63
C THR A 711 10.41 -3.12 -3.76
N VAL A 712 10.21 -2.84 -2.47
CA VAL A 712 11.25 -2.86 -1.42
C VAL A 712 11.12 -4.09 -0.53
N VAL A 713 9.92 -4.33 0.02
CA VAL A 713 9.59 -5.57 0.73
C VAL A 713 8.69 -6.38 -0.18
N LYS A 714 9.04 -7.64 -0.47
CA LYS A 714 8.31 -8.41 -1.47
C LYS A 714 8.15 -9.88 -1.11
N PRO A 715 7.11 -10.54 -1.65
CA PRO A 715 6.96 -11.99 -1.56
C PRO A 715 8.13 -12.72 -2.19
N LEU A 716 8.39 -13.95 -1.74
CA LEU A 716 9.49 -14.76 -2.26
C LEU A 716 9.35 -15.04 -3.76
N PHE A 717 8.14 -15.32 -4.22
CA PHE A 717 7.87 -15.64 -5.63
C PHE A 717 8.19 -14.50 -6.61
N PHE A 718 8.40 -13.27 -6.12
CA PHE A 718 8.91 -12.17 -6.96
C PHE A 718 10.32 -12.44 -7.49
N GLU A 719 11.09 -13.23 -6.75
CA GLU A 719 12.49 -13.52 -7.06
C GLU A 719 12.70 -15.00 -7.39
N PHE A 720 11.80 -15.88 -6.95
CA PHE A 720 11.89 -17.33 -7.11
C PHE A 720 10.65 -17.88 -7.82
N LEU A 721 10.36 -17.29 -8.96
CA LEU A 721 9.12 -17.53 -9.69
C LEU A 721 8.91 -18.99 -10.15
N ASN A 722 10.00 -19.75 -10.33
CA ASN A 722 9.93 -21.16 -10.72
C ASN A 722 9.85 -22.13 -9.52
N ASP A 723 9.81 -21.62 -8.28
CA ASP A 723 9.71 -22.41 -7.06
C ASP A 723 8.31 -22.25 -6.46
N GLU A 724 7.42 -23.20 -6.74
CA GLU A 724 6.01 -23.16 -6.33
C GLU A 724 5.81 -23.16 -4.81
N GLU A 725 6.78 -23.67 -4.04
CA GLU A 725 6.75 -23.61 -2.57
C GLU A 725 6.72 -22.15 -2.08
N THR A 726 7.20 -21.21 -2.90
CA THR A 726 7.22 -19.78 -2.55
C THR A 726 5.90 -19.05 -2.73
N TYR A 727 4.89 -19.68 -3.34
CA TYR A 727 3.64 -19.03 -3.74
C TYR A 727 2.70 -18.70 -2.57
N ASP A 728 2.83 -19.35 -1.41
CA ASP A 728 2.00 -19.09 -0.21
C ASP A 728 2.85 -18.91 1.07
N LEU A 729 4.05 -18.33 0.94
CA LEU A 729 4.95 -18.03 2.07
C LEU A 729 4.81 -16.58 2.58
N GLY A 730 3.58 -16.13 2.83
CA GLY A 730 3.29 -14.73 3.19
C GLY A 730 3.88 -14.22 4.52
N HIS A 731 4.41 -15.09 5.38
CA HIS A 731 4.96 -14.71 6.69
C HIS A 731 6.49 -14.60 6.73
N GLN A 732 7.15 -14.91 5.63
CA GLN A 732 8.56 -14.59 5.41
C GLN A 732 8.64 -13.78 4.11
N PHE A 733 9.65 -12.94 3.98
CA PHE A 733 9.70 -12.00 2.86
C PHE A 733 11.12 -11.69 2.44
N MET A 734 11.22 -11.21 1.21
CA MET A 734 12.44 -10.66 0.65
C MET A 734 12.52 -9.17 0.99
N TRP A 735 13.66 -8.74 1.52
CA TRP A 735 14.01 -7.34 1.74
C TRP A 735 14.98 -6.88 0.65
N GLY A 736 14.40 -6.29 -0.41
CA GLY A 736 15.01 -6.18 -1.72
C GLY A 736 15.30 -7.56 -2.33
N PRO A 737 16.19 -7.65 -3.33
CA PRO A 737 16.51 -8.93 -3.98
C PRO A 737 17.45 -9.82 -3.15
N SER A 738 18.15 -9.29 -2.14
CA SER A 738 19.29 -9.99 -1.52
C SER A 738 19.00 -10.64 -0.18
N PHE A 739 18.13 -10.05 0.66
CA PHE A 739 17.90 -10.52 2.03
C PHE A 739 16.58 -11.28 2.18
N MET A 740 16.62 -12.43 2.84
CA MET A 740 15.45 -13.19 3.29
C MET A 740 15.24 -12.94 4.78
N VAL A 741 14.02 -12.60 5.21
CA VAL A 741 13.65 -12.38 6.61
C VAL A 741 12.58 -13.39 7.02
N ILE A 742 12.81 -14.11 8.12
CA ILE A 742 11.92 -15.16 8.63
C ILE A 742 11.60 -14.86 10.10
N PRO A 743 10.61 -14.01 10.38
CA PRO A 743 10.30 -13.55 11.73
C PRO A 743 9.54 -14.59 12.58
N VAL A 744 9.71 -14.53 13.90
CA VAL A 744 8.85 -15.25 14.86
C VAL A 744 7.56 -14.47 15.07
N ILE A 745 6.45 -15.03 14.60
CA ILE A 745 5.12 -14.39 14.62
C ILE A 745 4.10 -15.19 15.45
N THR A 746 4.56 -16.12 16.29
CA THR A 746 3.70 -16.95 17.16
C THR A 746 4.21 -16.91 18.59
N LYS A 747 3.27 -16.77 19.54
CA LYS A 747 3.53 -16.68 20.98
C LYS A 747 4.29 -17.90 21.52
N GLY A 748 5.22 -17.66 22.43
CA GLY A 748 5.98 -18.67 23.16
C GLY A 748 7.10 -19.35 22.36
N MET A 749 7.26 -18.99 21.09
CA MET A 749 8.22 -19.65 20.21
C MET A 749 9.63 -19.08 20.41
N THR A 750 10.62 -19.98 20.51
CA THR A 750 12.06 -19.67 20.56
C THR A 750 12.81 -20.19 19.34
N SER A 751 12.07 -20.69 18.36
CA SER A 751 12.52 -21.06 17.01
C SER A 751 11.42 -20.76 16.00
N VAL A 752 11.77 -20.71 14.73
CA VAL A 752 10.82 -20.54 13.63
C VAL A 752 11.19 -21.46 12.47
N ARG A 753 10.19 -22.17 11.96
CA ARG A 753 10.32 -22.93 10.72
C ARG A 753 10.23 -21.97 9.53
N GLY A 754 11.20 -22.04 8.63
CA GLY A 754 11.24 -21.22 7.42
C GLY A 754 11.77 -21.99 6.22
N TYR A 755 11.53 -21.45 5.03
CA TYR A 755 11.96 -22.04 3.76
C TYR A 755 13.01 -21.17 3.07
N LEU A 756 14.10 -21.78 2.61
CA LEU A 756 15.11 -21.14 1.77
C LEU A 756 15.11 -21.79 0.38
N PRO A 757 14.73 -21.08 -0.69
CA PRO A 757 14.72 -21.63 -2.05
C PRO A 757 16.07 -22.20 -2.47
N ASP A 758 16.06 -23.31 -3.20
CA ASP A 758 17.27 -23.95 -3.68
C ASP A 758 17.85 -23.23 -4.89
N ILE A 759 18.87 -22.40 -4.64
CA ILE A 759 19.49 -21.53 -5.64
C ILE A 759 21.00 -21.82 -5.80
N PRO A 760 21.54 -21.72 -7.03
CA PRO A 760 22.97 -21.96 -7.28
C PRO A 760 23.91 -21.07 -6.45
N GLU A 761 23.47 -19.85 -6.13
CA GLU A 761 24.20 -18.85 -5.36
C GLU A 761 24.33 -19.21 -3.88
N LYS A 762 23.47 -20.11 -3.38
CA LYS A 762 23.36 -20.51 -1.96
C LYS A 762 22.93 -19.34 -1.05
N TRP A 763 22.75 -19.68 0.23
CA TRP A 763 22.39 -18.74 1.28
C TRP A 763 23.47 -18.65 2.34
N TYR A 764 23.74 -17.44 2.82
CA TYR A 764 24.56 -17.17 4.00
C TYR A 764 23.70 -16.58 5.09
N SER A 765 24.01 -16.92 6.33
CA SER A 765 23.38 -16.27 7.47
C SER A 765 24.02 -14.91 7.74
N ILE A 766 23.18 -13.92 7.95
CA ILE A 766 23.52 -12.63 8.55
C ILE A 766 22.97 -12.56 10.00
N TYR A 767 22.32 -13.63 10.44
CA TYR A 767 21.74 -13.78 11.75
C TYR A 767 22.79 -14.14 12.81
N ASP A 768 22.61 -13.67 14.05
CA ASP A 768 23.66 -13.70 15.08
C ASP A 768 24.17 -15.11 15.42
N TYR A 769 23.31 -16.13 15.33
CA TYR A 769 23.62 -17.50 15.78
C TYR A 769 24.66 -18.21 14.90
N ASN A 770 24.62 -17.95 13.60
CA ASN A 770 25.40 -18.64 12.58
C ASN A 770 25.96 -17.66 11.55
N TYR A 771 26.25 -16.43 11.99
CA TYR A 771 26.69 -15.32 11.15
C TYR A 771 27.85 -15.71 10.22
N GLY A 772 27.68 -15.40 8.94
CA GLY A 772 28.62 -15.69 7.86
C GLY A 772 28.67 -17.14 7.38
N LEU A 773 28.01 -18.07 8.07
CA LEU A 773 27.97 -19.47 7.66
C LEU A 773 26.97 -19.68 6.52
N GLN A 774 27.31 -20.59 5.61
CA GLN A 774 26.39 -21.05 4.58
C GLN A 774 25.27 -21.90 5.20
N ILE A 775 24.03 -21.66 4.79
CA ILE A 775 22.84 -22.33 5.31
C ILE A 775 22.25 -23.23 4.20
N PRO A 776 21.79 -24.45 4.53
CA PRO A 776 21.15 -25.33 3.56
C PRO A 776 19.82 -24.75 3.06
N SER A 777 19.51 -25.02 1.78
CA SER A 777 18.20 -24.76 1.18
C SER A 777 17.10 -25.65 1.80
N GLY A 778 15.85 -25.41 1.43
CA GLY A 778 14.68 -26.15 1.89
C GLY A 778 14.11 -25.64 3.22
N TYR A 779 13.21 -26.44 3.80
CA TYR A 779 12.62 -26.17 5.11
C TYR A 779 13.61 -26.44 6.23
N ASN A 780 13.81 -25.44 7.09
CA ASN A 780 14.71 -25.50 8.23
C ASN A 780 14.02 -24.93 9.48
N GLU A 781 14.44 -25.41 10.65
CA GLU A 781 14.04 -24.85 11.94
C GLU A 781 15.16 -23.92 12.43
N PHE A 782 14.88 -22.63 12.54
CA PHE A 782 15.85 -21.62 12.93
C PHE A 782 15.69 -21.24 14.40
N TYR A 783 16.76 -21.40 15.18
CA TYR A 783 16.78 -20.93 16.58
C TYR A 783 16.60 -19.41 16.64
N ALA A 784 15.62 -18.94 17.40
CA ALA A 784 15.17 -17.54 17.42
C ALA A 784 14.80 -17.08 18.84
N PRO A 785 15.73 -17.07 19.81
CA PRO A 785 15.47 -16.55 21.16
C PRO A 785 15.23 -15.03 21.14
N TRP A 786 14.70 -14.48 22.23
CA TRP A 786 14.41 -13.05 22.35
C TRP A 786 15.64 -12.13 22.22
N THR A 787 16.82 -12.64 22.60
CA THR A 787 18.08 -11.88 22.61
C THR A 787 18.71 -11.73 21.22
N TYR A 788 18.11 -12.32 20.19
CA TYR A 788 18.58 -12.34 18.82
C TYR A 788 17.58 -11.60 17.91
N ASN A 789 18.02 -11.08 16.78
CA ASN A 789 17.09 -10.46 15.80
C ASN A 789 16.18 -11.51 15.13
N ALA A 790 15.32 -11.11 14.19
CA ALA A 790 14.66 -12.10 13.34
C ALA A 790 15.71 -12.87 12.52
N PRO A 791 15.59 -14.21 12.37
CA PRO A 791 16.40 -14.98 11.43
C PRO A 791 16.43 -14.32 10.05
N THR A 792 17.62 -13.95 9.62
CA THR A 792 17.86 -13.18 8.39
C THR A 792 19.00 -13.83 7.62
N PHE A 793 18.80 -14.01 6.32
CA PHE A 793 19.74 -14.65 5.40
C PHE A 793 19.98 -13.75 4.20
N ILE A 794 21.10 -13.94 3.53
CA ILE A 794 21.51 -13.19 2.35
C ILE A 794 21.94 -14.16 1.25
N ARG A 795 21.53 -13.91 0.01
CA ARG A 795 21.94 -14.71 -1.15
C ARG A 795 23.44 -14.58 -1.39
N GLY A 796 24.09 -15.62 -1.90
CA GLY A 796 25.39 -15.46 -2.57
C GLY A 796 25.27 -14.58 -3.80
N GLY A 797 26.40 -14.04 -4.26
CA GLY A 797 26.46 -13.16 -5.42
C GLY A 797 26.11 -11.69 -5.13
N ALA A 798 25.95 -11.28 -3.88
CA ALA A 798 25.50 -9.93 -3.52
C ALA A 798 26.61 -9.07 -2.89
N ILE A 799 26.62 -7.77 -3.23
CA ILE A 799 27.42 -6.75 -2.55
C ILE A 799 26.48 -5.73 -1.91
N ILE A 800 26.52 -5.64 -0.59
CA ILE A 800 25.63 -4.79 0.20
C ILE A 800 26.41 -3.61 0.79
N PRO A 801 26.04 -2.35 0.47
CA PRO A 801 26.59 -1.17 1.11
C PRO A 801 26.07 -1.05 2.55
N ARG A 802 26.98 -0.74 3.48
CA ARG A 802 26.69 -0.60 4.91
C ARG A 802 27.37 0.63 5.47
N LEU A 803 26.90 1.14 6.59
CA LEU A 803 27.68 2.09 7.39
C LEU A 803 28.82 1.33 8.07
N PHE A 804 30.04 1.90 8.05
CA PHE A 804 31.18 1.30 8.75
C PHE A 804 31.03 1.44 10.27
N LYS A 805 30.74 2.67 10.73
CA LYS A 805 30.33 2.93 12.09
C LYS A 805 28.81 2.91 12.13
N ASN A 806 28.26 1.93 12.83
CA ASN A 806 26.85 1.89 13.19
C ASN A 806 26.56 2.84 14.36
N ASN A 807 27.28 3.96 14.54
CA ASN A 807 27.11 4.87 15.67
C ASN A 807 25.64 5.29 15.76
N VAL A 808 24.92 4.60 16.64
CA VAL A 808 23.50 4.77 16.90
C VAL A 808 23.25 5.75 18.05
N THR A 809 24.32 6.36 18.57
CA THR A 809 24.28 7.36 19.63
C THR A 809 23.65 8.66 19.14
N LEU A 810 22.87 9.32 20.00
CA LEU A 810 22.32 10.65 19.77
C LEU A 810 23.29 11.74 20.27
N PRO A 811 23.45 12.87 19.56
CA PRO A 811 22.85 13.18 18.26
C PRO A 811 23.47 12.36 17.13
N ARG A 812 22.63 11.82 16.26
CA ARG A 812 23.11 11.08 15.08
C ARG A 812 23.64 12.04 14.03
N THR A 813 24.76 11.70 13.40
CA THR A 813 25.27 12.40 12.22
C THR A 813 25.49 11.39 11.10
N ILE A 814 25.16 11.75 9.86
CA ILE A 814 25.41 10.89 8.70
C ILE A 814 26.92 10.91 8.44
N HIS A 815 27.56 9.75 8.54
CA HIS A 815 28.97 9.58 8.23
C HIS A 815 29.14 9.05 6.80
N ASN A 816 30.15 9.52 6.08
CA ASN A 816 30.50 9.06 4.74
C ASN A 816 31.37 7.78 4.74
N ASP A 817 31.57 7.20 5.92
CA ASP A 817 32.40 6.01 6.13
C ASP A 817 31.55 4.76 5.93
N HIS A 818 31.81 4.06 4.83
CA HIS A 818 31.06 2.87 4.43
C HIS A 818 31.88 1.60 4.65
N SER A 819 31.17 0.49 4.83
CA SER A 819 31.72 -0.86 4.68
C SER A 819 30.93 -1.61 3.63
N LEU A 820 31.55 -2.63 3.03
CA LEU A 820 30.87 -3.53 2.12
C LEU A 820 30.77 -4.91 2.74
N LEU A 821 29.59 -5.53 2.63
CA LEU A 821 29.41 -6.97 2.80
C LEU A 821 29.35 -7.60 1.41
N ILE A 822 30.20 -8.57 1.14
CA ILE A 822 30.26 -9.32 -0.10
C ILE A 822 29.92 -10.78 0.21
N THR A 823 28.92 -11.35 -0.44
CA THR A 823 28.60 -12.78 -0.33
C THR A 823 28.90 -13.43 -1.67
N LEU A 824 29.75 -14.45 -1.66
CA LEU A 824 30.17 -15.09 -2.91
C LEU A 824 29.15 -16.10 -3.39
N ASP A 825 28.89 -16.12 -4.70
CA ASP A 825 28.16 -17.22 -5.34
C ASP A 825 29.08 -18.44 -5.56
N ASN A 826 28.56 -19.46 -6.26
CA ASN A 826 29.32 -20.67 -6.60
C ASN A 826 30.49 -20.44 -7.59
N LYS A 827 30.56 -19.28 -8.24
CA LYS A 827 31.63 -18.85 -9.15
C LYS A 827 32.61 -17.89 -8.47
N ASN A 828 32.47 -17.67 -7.16
CA ASN A 828 33.24 -16.70 -6.37
C ASN A 828 33.09 -15.26 -6.89
N THR A 829 31.93 -14.93 -7.45
CA THR A 829 31.58 -13.59 -7.91
C THR A 829 30.51 -12.96 -7.03
N ALA A 830 30.41 -11.63 -7.08
CA ALA A 830 29.33 -10.89 -6.48
C ALA A 830 29.12 -9.53 -7.18
N TYR A 831 27.90 -9.02 -7.12
CA TYR A 831 27.50 -7.73 -7.67
C TYR A 831 26.60 -6.96 -6.70
N GLY A 832 26.66 -5.62 -6.76
CA GLY A 832 25.71 -4.79 -6.04
C GLY A 832 25.70 -3.36 -6.54
N GLU A 833 24.73 -2.60 -6.04
CA GLU A 833 24.54 -1.20 -6.39
C GLU A 833 24.32 -0.37 -5.13
N PHE A 834 24.66 0.91 -5.21
CA PHE A 834 24.40 1.88 -4.15
C PHE A 834 24.00 3.22 -4.75
N TYR A 835 22.87 3.76 -4.29
CA TYR A 835 22.41 5.10 -4.62
C TYR A 835 22.66 6.01 -3.44
N PHE A 836 23.49 7.03 -3.66
CA PHE A 836 23.85 8.01 -2.64
C PHE A 836 23.30 9.39 -2.99
N ASP A 837 22.51 9.93 -2.08
CA ASP A 837 21.90 11.26 -2.17
C ASP A 837 22.22 12.00 -0.88
N GLN A 838 23.23 12.88 -0.96
CA GLN A 838 23.72 13.62 0.21
C GLN A 838 22.86 14.84 0.53
N ASP A 839 22.18 15.39 -0.47
CA ASP A 839 21.56 16.71 -0.38
C ASP A 839 20.15 16.66 0.24
N ASN A 840 19.60 15.45 0.45
CA ASN A 840 18.17 15.28 0.75
C ASN A 840 17.30 16.08 -0.24
N SER A 841 17.80 16.26 -1.47
CA SER A 841 17.20 17.13 -2.48
C SER A 841 15.93 16.47 -3.03
N GLU A 842 14.93 17.24 -3.43
CA GLU A 842 13.80 16.67 -4.15
C GLU A 842 14.27 15.96 -5.43
N ILE A 843 13.84 14.70 -5.64
CA ILE A 843 13.81 14.15 -7.00
C ILE A 843 12.62 14.79 -7.70
N LEU A 844 12.87 15.87 -8.43
CA LEU A 844 11.90 16.28 -9.44
C LEU A 844 11.89 15.18 -10.50
N LEU A 845 10.70 14.68 -10.83
CA LEU A 845 10.48 13.73 -11.95
C LEU A 845 10.90 14.31 -13.31
N THR A 846 11.17 15.62 -13.39
CA THR A 846 11.96 16.19 -14.47
C THR A 846 13.39 15.66 -14.32
N GLN A 847 13.87 14.89 -15.31
CA GLN A 847 15.16 14.18 -15.33
C GLN A 847 16.43 15.02 -15.03
N THR A 848 16.31 16.29 -14.64
CA THR A 848 17.35 17.30 -14.61
C THR A 848 17.73 17.85 -13.25
N THR A 849 17.21 17.40 -12.09
CA THR A 849 17.57 18.08 -10.81
C THR A 849 17.93 17.23 -9.59
N SER A 850 17.76 15.91 -9.53
CA SER A 850 18.32 15.17 -8.38
C SER A 850 19.81 14.90 -8.55
N SER A 851 20.56 15.48 -7.63
CA SER A 851 21.99 15.36 -7.49
C SER A 851 22.32 14.08 -6.69
N TYR A 852 22.28 12.92 -7.35
CA TYR A 852 22.72 11.65 -6.74
C TYR A 852 23.96 11.07 -7.41
N SER A 853 24.67 10.22 -6.65
CA SER A 853 25.72 9.35 -7.17
C SER A 853 25.24 7.90 -7.23
N HIS A 854 25.53 7.23 -8.33
CA HIS A 854 25.22 5.82 -8.53
C HIS A 854 26.51 5.03 -8.62
N PHE A 855 26.68 4.12 -7.67
CA PHE A 855 27.83 3.22 -7.57
C PHE A 855 27.41 1.82 -7.98
N THR A 856 28.23 1.17 -8.80
CA THR A 856 28.15 -0.25 -9.12
C THR A 856 29.40 -0.95 -8.58
N TYR A 857 29.19 -2.11 -7.96
CA TYR A 857 30.26 -2.94 -7.41
C TYR A 857 30.29 -4.28 -8.14
N GLN A 858 31.47 -4.72 -8.53
CA GLN A 858 31.69 -6.06 -9.07
C GLN A 858 32.88 -6.70 -8.39
N PHE A 859 32.69 -7.88 -7.81
CA PHE A 859 33.73 -8.65 -7.17
C PHE A 859 33.97 -9.96 -7.92
N ASN A 860 35.25 -10.32 -8.07
CA ASN A 860 35.68 -11.60 -8.62
C ASN A 860 36.91 -12.11 -7.85
N CYS A 861 36.91 -13.39 -7.52
CA CYS A 861 37.99 -14.08 -6.82
C CYS A 861 38.37 -15.37 -7.55
N ASN A 862 39.65 -15.50 -7.90
CA ASN A 862 40.23 -16.69 -8.49
C ASN A 862 41.38 -17.22 -7.61
N THR A 863 42.07 -18.28 -8.05
CA THR A 863 43.14 -18.92 -7.26
C THR A 863 44.36 -18.04 -7.00
N THR A 864 44.57 -16.96 -7.76
CA THR A 864 45.76 -16.10 -7.65
C THR A 864 45.44 -14.75 -7.03
N ASP A 865 44.32 -14.14 -7.40
CA ASP A 865 43.98 -12.76 -7.07
C ASP A 865 42.48 -12.58 -6.87
N SER A 866 42.15 -11.57 -6.08
CA SER A 866 40.80 -11.07 -5.86
C SER A 866 40.72 -9.61 -6.24
N THR A 867 39.64 -9.24 -6.92
CA THR A 867 39.42 -7.91 -7.48
C THR A 867 38.02 -7.42 -7.15
N LEU A 868 37.93 -6.25 -6.50
CA LEU A 868 36.69 -5.47 -6.36
C LEU A 868 36.80 -4.23 -7.26
N ILE A 869 35.89 -4.12 -8.21
CA ILE A 869 35.74 -2.97 -9.09
C ILE A 869 34.58 -2.13 -8.59
N LEU A 870 34.84 -0.87 -8.30
CA LEU A 870 33.84 0.14 -7.97
C LEU A 870 33.77 1.14 -9.11
N THR A 871 32.60 1.27 -9.75
CA THR A 871 32.37 2.25 -10.80
C THR A 871 31.32 3.26 -10.34
N VAL A 872 31.56 4.53 -10.62
CA VAL A 872 30.58 5.62 -10.43
C VAL A 872 30.16 6.10 -11.80
N ASP A 873 28.88 5.93 -12.15
CA ASP A 873 28.36 6.21 -13.49
C ASP A 873 27.55 7.52 -13.57
N LYS A 874 26.99 7.95 -12.43
CA LYS A 874 26.28 9.23 -12.29
C LYS A 874 26.76 9.95 -11.04
N PHE A 875 26.76 11.28 -11.09
CA PHE A 875 27.48 12.13 -10.15
C PHE A 875 26.65 13.33 -9.69
N THR A 876 26.83 13.68 -8.41
CA THR A 876 26.51 15.00 -7.90
C THR A 876 27.78 15.82 -7.66
N THR A 877 27.69 17.13 -7.89
CA THR A 877 28.71 18.11 -7.51
C THR A 877 28.85 18.30 -6.00
N THR A 878 27.86 17.87 -5.21
CA THR A 878 27.82 18.04 -3.75
C THR A 878 28.42 16.88 -2.98
N LEU A 879 28.73 15.75 -3.64
CA LEU A 879 29.31 14.58 -2.98
C LEU A 879 30.65 15.01 -2.40
N LEU A 880 30.64 15.30 -1.10
CA LEU A 880 31.83 15.76 -0.42
C LEU A 880 32.84 14.64 -0.53
N GLY A 881 32.45 13.38 -0.30
CA GLY A 881 33.16 12.22 -0.83
C GLY A 881 32.75 10.92 -0.15
N TYR A 882 33.16 9.80 -0.75
CA TYR A 882 32.82 8.44 -0.36
C TYR A 882 34.09 7.69 0.07
N SER A 883 34.00 6.80 1.06
CA SER A 883 35.15 5.96 1.41
C SER A 883 34.73 4.61 1.98
N ILE A 884 35.34 3.54 1.45
CA ILE A 884 35.19 2.18 1.94
C ILE A 884 36.30 1.93 2.99
N LYS A 885 35.89 1.77 4.25
CA LYS A 885 36.81 1.55 5.39
C LYS A 885 37.09 0.08 5.63
N ASN A 886 36.13 -0.75 5.29
CA ASN A 886 36.12 -2.17 5.60
C ASN A 886 35.39 -2.95 4.51
N ILE A 887 35.94 -4.12 4.19
CA ILE A 887 35.34 -5.11 3.29
C ILE A 887 35.25 -6.42 4.07
N GLU A 888 34.05 -6.97 4.18
CA GLU A 888 33.78 -8.28 4.74
C GLU A 888 33.23 -9.19 3.65
N ILE A 889 33.79 -10.40 3.52
CA ILE A 889 33.45 -11.36 2.47
C ILE A 889 33.09 -12.71 3.08
N PHE A 890 31.92 -13.24 2.74
CA PHE A 890 31.48 -14.59 3.11
C PHE A 890 31.72 -15.58 1.98
N GLY A 891 32.09 -16.81 2.34
CA GLY A 891 32.41 -17.86 1.38
C GLY A 891 33.81 -17.72 0.76
N TYR A 892 34.68 -16.88 1.32
CA TYR A 892 36.01 -16.60 0.78
C TYR A 892 36.94 -17.82 0.86
N PRO A 893 37.37 -18.40 -0.27
CA PRO A 893 37.97 -19.74 -0.27
C PRO A 893 39.48 -19.78 -0.02
N TYR A 894 40.17 -18.64 -0.06
CA TYR A 894 41.64 -18.59 -0.01
C TYR A 894 42.15 -17.82 1.21
N GLN A 895 43.36 -18.12 1.65
CA GLN A 895 44.09 -17.20 2.51
C GLN A 895 44.54 -15.99 1.67
N ILE A 896 44.87 -14.86 2.30
CA ILE A 896 45.29 -13.66 1.55
C ILE A 896 46.63 -13.12 2.03
N ASP A 897 47.37 -12.49 1.11
CA ASP A 897 48.55 -11.69 1.44
C ASP A 897 48.12 -10.25 1.75
N TYR A 898 48.01 -9.90 3.03
CA TYR A 898 47.66 -8.53 3.46
C TYR A 898 48.62 -7.44 2.94
N LYS A 899 49.86 -7.79 2.57
CA LYS A 899 50.83 -6.82 2.00
C LYS A 899 50.59 -6.54 0.52
N SER A 900 49.83 -7.40 -0.15
CA SER A 900 49.54 -7.28 -1.58
C SER A 900 48.38 -6.33 -1.89
N PHE A 901 47.67 -5.85 -0.86
CA PHE A 901 46.46 -5.05 -1.04
C PHE A 901 46.75 -3.72 -1.73
N LYS A 902 46.05 -3.45 -2.82
CA LYS A 902 46.21 -2.28 -3.68
C LYS A 902 44.86 -1.65 -3.99
N ILE A 903 44.85 -0.32 -4.12
CA ILE A 903 43.76 0.45 -4.69
C ILE A 903 44.35 1.26 -5.85
N ASP A 904 43.82 1.08 -7.06
CA ASP A 904 44.31 1.70 -8.30
C ASP A 904 45.82 1.48 -8.50
N GLY A 905 46.29 0.27 -8.18
CA GLY A 905 47.70 -0.13 -8.26
C GLY A 905 48.58 0.39 -7.11
N ILE A 906 48.10 1.31 -6.29
CA ILE A 906 48.82 1.86 -5.13
C ILE A 906 48.65 0.93 -3.93
N THR A 907 49.75 0.41 -3.39
CA THR A 907 49.75 -0.42 -2.19
C THR A 907 49.15 0.33 -1.00
N LYS A 908 48.22 -0.31 -0.29
CA LYS A 908 47.56 0.24 0.90
C LYS A 908 47.90 -0.58 2.13
N THR A 909 48.00 0.10 3.27
CA THR A 909 48.24 -0.58 4.55
C THR A 909 46.93 -1.12 5.12
N VAL A 910 46.86 -2.44 5.26
CA VAL A 910 45.82 -3.14 6.01
C VAL A 910 46.12 -3.08 7.51
N ILE A 911 45.11 -2.78 8.32
CA ILE A 911 45.18 -2.86 9.79
C ILE A 911 45.02 -4.33 10.19
N THR A 912 46.13 -5.04 10.34
CA THR A 912 46.12 -6.48 10.68
C THR A 912 45.42 -6.78 12.00
N GLY A 913 45.47 -5.88 12.99
CA GLY A 913 44.73 -6.04 14.26
C GLY A 913 43.20 -5.92 14.14
N GLN A 914 42.68 -5.41 13.02
CA GLN A 914 41.24 -5.27 12.72
C GLN A 914 40.83 -6.03 11.46
N SER A 915 41.73 -6.87 10.94
CA SER A 915 41.51 -7.70 9.76
C SER A 915 41.74 -9.15 10.14
N ASN A 916 40.88 -10.05 9.66
CA ASN A 916 40.99 -11.46 9.96
C ASN A 916 40.53 -12.29 8.77
N TYR A 917 41.02 -13.53 8.73
CA TYR A 917 40.53 -14.54 7.82
C TYR A 917 40.38 -15.84 8.59
N SER A 918 39.26 -16.52 8.39
CA SER A 918 39.00 -17.84 8.96
C SER A 918 38.84 -18.86 7.84
N PRO A 919 39.72 -19.85 7.70
CA PRO A 919 39.56 -20.91 6.71
C PRO A 919 38.38 -21.84 7.03
N PHE A 920 37.93 -21.90 8.29
CA PHE A 920 36.82 -22.74 8.73
C PHE A 920 35.46 -22.13 8.38
N SER A 921 35.24 -20.86 8.75
CA SER A 921 34.00 -20.15 8.43
C SER A 921 34.03 -19.52 7.03
N LYS A 922 35.21 -19.45 6.39
CA LYS A 922 35.43 -18.79 5.10
C LYS A 922 34.97 -17.33 5.11
N ILE A 923 35.24 -16.65 6.21
CA ILE A 923 34.96 -15.23 6.39
C ILE A 923 36.30 -14.49 6.29
N LEU A 924 36.36 -13.54 5.36
CA LEU A 924 37.47 -12.59 5.24
C LEU A 924 36.96 -11.21 5.67
N ASN A 925 37.65 -10.57 6.61
CA ASN A 925 37.39 -9.20 7.02
C ASN A 925 38.67 -8.38 6.86
N VAL A 926 38.63 -7.30 6.08
CA VAL A 926 39.79 -6.45 5.80
C VAL A 926 39.47 -4.99 6.08
N THR A 927 40.30 -4.36 6.91
CA THR A 927 40.17 -2.95 7.33
C THR A 927 41.44 -2.18 6.98
N PHE A 928 41.32 -0.96 6.45
CA PHE A 928 42.46 -0.23 5.85
C PHE A 928 42.79 1.09 6.57
N ILE A 929 44.09 1.46 6.68
CA ILE A 929 44.55 2.71 7.32
C ILE A 929 44.13 3.96 6.55
N ASP A 930 44.16 3.94 5.22
CA ASP A 930 43.66 5.07 4.42
C ASP A 930 42.15 5.24 4.59
N GLY A 931 41.47 4.22 5.10
CA GLY A 931 40.15 4.34 5.69
C GLY A 931 40.08 5.26 6.93
N LEU A 932 41.15 5.80 7.48
CA LEU A 932 41.10 6.74 8.62
C LEU A 932 41.58 8.14 8.24
N LEU A 933 42.37 8.26 7.18
CA LEU A 933 43.07 9.51 6.79
C LEU A 933 42.81 9.98 5.34
N SER A 934 42.11 9.21 4.48
CA SER A 934 42.10 9.51 3.04
C SER A 934 41.37 10.79 2.64
N LYS A 935 41.98 11.50 1.68
CA LYS A 935 41.23 12.23 0.65
C LYS A 935 40.33 11.21 -0.07
N LYS A 936 39.03 11.30 0.17
CA LYS A 936 37.89 10.55 -0.42
C LYS A 936 38.20 9.76 -1.72
N TYR A 937 37.89 8.46 -1.76
CA TYR A 937 38.05 7.58 -2.93
C TYR A 937 36.76 6.77 -3.21
N PRO A 938 36.30 6.71 -4.48
CA PRO A 938 36.82 7.44 -5.63
C PRO A 938 36.63 8.95 -5.44
N GLU A 939 37.64 9.73 -5.86
CA GLU A 939 37.43 11.17 -6.03
C GLU A 939 36.33 11.35 -7.08
N VAL A 940 35.31 12.11 -6.72
CA VAL A 940 34.10 12.29 -7.52
C VAL A 940 34.42 13.26 -8.64
N THR A 941 34.46 12.77 -9.87
CA THR A 941 34.74 13.56 -11.08
C THR A 941 33.48 13.71 -11.93
N LYS A 942 33.46 14.67 -12.86
CA LYS A 942 32.34 14.84 -13.83
C LYS A 942 32.30 13.75 -14.92
N THR A 943 33.17 12.75 -14.86
CA THR A 943 33.31 11.65 -15.81
C THR A 943 33.22 10.32 -15.06
N THR A 944 32.66 9.29 -15.70
CA THR A 944 32.68 7.91 -15.20
C THR A 944 34.07 7.56 -14.68
N LYS A 945 34.13 7.05 -13.45
CA LYS A 945 35.38 6.69 -12.80
C LYS A 945 35.27 5.31 -12.21
N THR A 946 36.29 4.51 -12.46
CA THR A 946 36.45 3.18 -11.89
C THR A 946 37.62 3.21 -10.91
N THR A 947 37.39 2.66 -9.72
CA THR A 947 38.43 2.38 -8.73
C THR A 947 38.52 0.86 -8.55
N THR A 948 39.74 0.35 -8.61
CA THR A 948 40.01 -1.09 -8.57
C THR A 948 40.78 -1.44 -7.30
N TYR A 949 40.15 -2.21 -6.44
CA TYR A 949 40.73 -2.82 -5.25
C TYR A 949 41.23 -4.23 -5.64
N MET A 950 42.47 -4.57 -5.33
CA MET A 950 43.06 -5.87 -5.63
C MET A 950 43.94 -6.39 -4.50
N TRP A 951 43.96 -7.71 -4.32
CA TRP A 951 44.90 -8.39 -3.44
C TRP A 951 45.14 -9.83 -3.92
N LYS A 952 46.27 -10.40 -3.51
CA LYS A 952 46.70 -11.76 -3.82
C LYS A 952 46.14 -12.78 -2.85
N ASN A 953 45.83 -13.93 -3.40
CA ASN A 953 45.41 -15.14 -2.70
C ASN A 953 46.62 -16.04 -2.45
N LEU A 954 46.66 -16.68 -1.28
CA LEU A 954 47.71 -17.57 -0.79
C LEU A 954 47.24 -19.03 -0.81
#